data_AF-A0A832LPP3-F1
#
_entry.id   AF-A0A832LPP3-F1
#
_cell.length_a   1.000
_cell.length_b   1.000
_cell.length_c   1.000
_cell.angle_alpha   90.00
_cell.angle_beta   90.00
_cell.angle_gamma   90.00
#
_symmetry.space_group_name_H-M   'P 1'
#
loop_
_entity.id
_entity.type
_entity.pdbx_description
1 polymer ?
#
loop_
_entity_poly.entity_id
_entity_poly.type
_entity_poly.pdbx_seq_one_letter_code
_entity_poly.pdbx_strand_id
1 'polypeptide(L)'
;MRPDAGTLHRMQVAQEANALAYRRAAQTSAPGDCWDFVVLTAANEKQAQGYAQELLLRHRSVGPTGAFFPPIQRSIVVPDPPGRRAGSGGATLGVLKQLAQRHGLARADFARLRILLIHSGGASQRLPAYSPLGKIFAPLPLLRPDGQISTLFDHLYITLAGLPERLGPGMLVLAGDVFLLLDHRHVTAPPRGVTALTMRVDAELGRGHGVFAVDARGAVRQTLQKVSVEQMRQAGAADEHGRILIDTGLLFFDPPCCARLADLAGAQGGKGLQDRSARPIDLYDDMTGALASGASRADYLKADGSPVRRAIWDALHGVPFRVMELEGQFLHLGTTRQFRDAMVGHNPEPAAELFQQDVLTHSEWPLEPGQRVYHSALLAEGANVGAIGPGSVVEHSVLSGACRIGAGCVVSQVLALRRPIVLPDNMLLFQVPVREAGRPVRYVNVLCGVEDDFKGRHGEGRCIYLNRPIEQFLQRHRISERDLWKDVPQPMRTLWTARLFAATADRDAADSALWLASTATAPSAVVAAWRKAPRYSMAMLLEQADPVALIEHREVVSAFLQTAGVVAAIRRGDDHPLEPLVGHYTTTAAYLAAAGQLEAYASRPVDRPASALRQARALWCAGQLMQRPDQPDPAAAYAQAERLMAAAFARVATASEIGFATVEVGHTRDCRLRAGQAIEATAPVRLDLAGGWTDTPPYCFERGGHVVNVAIDLEGEPPVRASVRTLREPKL
;
A
#
# COMPACT_ATOMS: atom_id res chain seq x y z
N MET A 1 4.45 -18.06 21.92
CA MET A 1 5.02 -17.49 23.16
C MET A 1 5.03 -15.98 22.92
N ARG A 2 4.39 -15.17 23.76
CA ARG A 2 4.51 -13.71 23.60
C ARG A 2 5.95 -13.30 23.95
N PRO A 3 6.61 -12.42 23.19
CA PRO A 3 7.90 -11.85 23.56
C PRO A 3 7.85 -11.26 24.97
N ASP A 4 8.99 -11.31 25.65
CA ASP A 4 9.12 -10.64 26.94
C ASP A 4 8.91 -9.12 26.77
N ALA A 5 8.42 -8.47 27.84
CA ALA A 5 8.13 -7.04 27.82
C ALA A 5 9.36 -6.17 27.49
N GLY A 6 10.56 -6.67 27.79
CA GLY A 6 11.82 -6.00 27.48
C GLY A 6 12.10 -5.94 25.97
N THR A 7 11.78 -7.00 25.24
CA THR A 7 11.96 -7.10 23.78
C THR A 7 11.05 -6.12 23.06
N LEU A 8 9.77 -6.07 23.45
CA LEU A 8 8.81 -5.12 22.88
C LEU A 8 9.21 -3.67 23.15
N HIS A 9 9.66 -3.38 24.37
CA HIS A 9 10.14 -2.04 24.71
C HIS A 9 11.36 -1.64 23.86
N ARG A 10 12.33 -2.53 23.68
CA ARG A 10 13.49 -2.28 22.80
C ARG A 10 13.06 -2.02 21.35
N MET A 11 12.08 -2.77 20.84
CA MET A 11 11.55 -2.58 19.49
C MET A 11 10.88 -1.21 19.33
N GLN A 12 10.06 -0.79 20.30
CA GLN A 12 9.42 0.53 20.31
C GLN A 12 10.47 1.65 20.33
N VAL A 13 11.48 1.55 21.20
CA VAL A 13 12.58 2.51 21.28
C VAL A 13 13.33 2.61 19.95
N ALA A 14 13.59 1.48 19.28
CA ALA A 14 14.22 1.47 17.97
C ALA A 14 13.34 2.13 16.89
N GLN A 15 12.03 1.84 16.87
CA GLN A 15 11.09 2.47 15.94
C GLN A 15 11.03 3.99 16.12
N GLU A 16 10.94 4.46 17.36
CA GLU A 16 10.92 5.90 17.67
C GLU A 16 12.22 6.60 17.26
N ALA A 17 13.37 5.99 17.55
CA ALA A 17 14.67 6.51 17.16
C ALA A 17 14.80 6.62 15.63
N ASN A 18 14.41 5.56 14.91
CA ASN A 18 14.44 5.55 13.44
C ASN A 18 13.46 6.56 12.84
N ALA A 19 12.26 6.70 13.40
CA ALA A 19 11.28 7.69 12.97
C ALA A 19 11.76 9.13 13.21
N LEU A 20 12.51 9.38 14.29
CA LEU A 20 13.14 10.68 14.54
C LEU A 20 14.23 10.98 13.50
N ALA A 21 15.10 10.02 13.20
CA ALA A 21 16.13 10.17 12.17
C ALA A 21 15.52 10.43 10.79
N TYR A 22 14.47 9.68 10.43
CA TYR A 22 13.69 9.94 9.22
C TYR A 22 13.12 11.35 9.17
N ARG A 23 12.47 11.83 10.25
CA ARG A 23 11.89 13.19 10.29
C ARG A 23 12.96 14.26 10.12
N ARG A 24 14.11 14.10 10.79
CA ARG A 24 15.26 15.00 10.64
C ARG A 24 15.74 15.04 9.19
N ALA A 25 15.92 13.88 8.55
CA ALA A 25 16.35 13.78 7.16
C ALA A 25 15.36 14.47 6.21
N ALA A 26 14.06 14.23 6.38
CA ALA A 26 13.01 14.83 5.56
C ALA A 26 12.92 16.35 5.73
N GLN A 27 13.10 16.86 6.96
CA GLN A 27 12.99 18.29 7.26
C GLN A 27 14.23 19.11 6.86
N THR A 28 15.43 18.60 7.15
CA THR A 28 16.67 19.37 6.97
C THR A 28 17.23 19.24 5.56
N SER A 29 17.16 18.03 4.98
CA SER A 29 17.81 17.71 3.70
C SER A 29 19.29 18.13 3.65
N ALA A 30 19.99 18.11 4.79
CA ALA A 30 21.41 18.47 4.84
C ALA A 30 22.27 17.36 4.19
N PRO A 31 23.36 17.71 3.47
CA PRO A 31 24.27 16.70 2.94
C PRO A 31 24.79 15.76 4.02
N GLY A 32 24.53 14.45 3.85
CA GLY A 32 24.92 13.40 4.80
C GLY A 32 23.85 13.00 5.82
N ASP A 33 22.77 13.76 5.96
CA ASP A 33 21.62 13.40 6.81
C ASP A 33 20.68 12.40 6.11
N CYS A 34 20.79 12.22 4.79
CA CYS A 34 19.99 11.28 4.00
C CYS A 34 20.82 10.49 2.98
N TRP A 35 20.17 9.53 2.31
CA TRP A 35 20.74 8.82 1.18
C TRP A 35 20.80 9.77 -0.03
N ASP A 36 21.91 9.73 -0.80
CA ASP A 36 22.01 10.48 -2.06
C ASP A 36 21.16 9.80 -3.14
N PHE A 37 21.19 8.45 -3.16
CA PHE A 37 20.43 7.61 -4.05
C PHE A 37 19.72 6.49 -3.31
N VAL A 38 18.42 6.34 -3.56
CA VAL A 38 17.65 5.13 -3.25
C VAL A 38 17.37 4.39 -4.54
N VAL A 39 17.82 3.15 -4.63
CA VAL A 39 17.75 2.34 -5.84
C VAL A 39 16.95 1.07 -5.58
N LEU A 40 15.92 0.83 -6.40
CA LEU A 40 15.23 -0.46 -6.43
C LEU A 40 15.66 -1.25 -7.67
N THR A 41 15.89 -2.55 -7.53
CA THR A 41 16.02 -3.44 -8.69
C THR A 41 14.68 -4.07 -9.04
N ALA A 42 14.42 -4.29 -10.33
CA ALA A 42 13.19 -4.90 -10.83
C ALA A 42 13.50 -6.08 -11.77
N ALA A 43 12.57 -7.02 -11.88
CA ALA A 43 12.71 -8.22 -12.71
C ALA A 43 12.62 -7.93 -14.22
N ASN A 44 11.97 -6.83 -14.60
CA ASN A 44 11.76 -6.40 -15.98
C ASN A 44 11.31 -4.92 -16.03
N GLU A 45 11.21 -4.36 -17.23
CA GLU A 45 10.85 -2.96 -17.47
C GLU A 45 9.46 -2.60 -16.94
N LYS A 46 8.49 -3.51 -17.02
CA LYS A 46 7.11 -3.26 -16.56
C LYS A 46 7.06 -3.13 -15.04
N GLN A 47 7.71 -4.05 -14.32
CA GLN A 47 7.84 -3.97 -12.88
C GLN A 47 8.62 -2.70 -12.48
N ALA A 48 9.65 -2.32 -13.25
CA ALA A 48 10.39 -1.08 -13.01
C ALA A 48 9.51 0.16 -13.15
N GLN A 49 8.63 0.21 -14.15
CA GLN A 49 7.64 1.28 -14.30
C GLN A 49 6.70 1.36 -13.09
N GLY A 50 6.20 0.23 -12.60
CA GLY A 50 5.35 0.19 -11.40
C GLY A 50 6.06 0.70 -10.15
N TYR A 51 7.30 0.24 -9.92
CA TYR A 51 8.12 0.71 -8.80
C TYR A 51 8.45 2.20 -8.92
N ALA A 52 8.67 2.71 -10.13
CA ALA A 52 8.90 4.14 -10.34
C ALA A 52 7.66 4.97 -9.96
N GLN A 53 6.45 4.50 -10.27
CA GLN A 53 5.21 5.17 -9.84
C GLN A 53 5.06 5.17 -8.31
N GLU A 54 5.37 4.06 -7.64
CA GLU A 54 5.38 3.99 -6.17
C GLU A 54 6.36 4.99 -5.54
N LEU A 55 7.58 5.11 -6.08
CA LEU A 55 8.57 6.07 -5.60
C LEU A 55 8.15 7.52 -5.89
N LEU A 56 7.51 7.78 -7.03
CA LEU A 56 6.99 9.11 -7.37
C LEU A 56 5.93 9.58 -6.37
N LEU A 57 5.04 8.70 -5.89
CA LEU A 57 4.07 9.06 -4.85
C LEU A 57 4.74 9.56 -3.56
N ARG A 58 5.92 9.02 -3.24
CA ARG A 58 6.70 9.40 -2.04
C ARG A 58 7.48 10.70 -2.20
N HIS A 59 7.71 11.15 -3.44
CA HIS A 59 8.26 12.48 -3.72
C HIS A 59 7.20 13.58 -3.66
N ARG A 60 5.91 13.24 -3.77
CA ARG A 60 4.84 14.24 -3.74
C ARG A 60 4.61 14.72 -2.32
N SER A 61 4.47 16.03 -2.15
CA SER A 61 3.97 16.62 -0.92
C SER A 61 2.44 16.50 -0.91
N VAL A 62 1.92 15.56 -0.12
CA VAL A 62 0.48 15.35 0.04
C VAL A 62 0.13 15.46 1.51
N GLY A 63 -0.72 16.42 1.86
CA GLY A 63 -1.15 16.65 3.24
C GLY A 63 -0.17 17.52 4.07
N PRO A 64 -0.43 17.65 5.39
CA PRO A 64 0.24 18.62 6.25
C PRO A 64 1.72 18.30 6.57
N THR A 65 2.21 17.12 6.19
CA THR A 65 3.54 16.59 6.57
C THR A 65 4.61 16.70 5.47
N GLY A 66 4.26 17.20 4.28
CA GLY A 66 5.21 17.34 3.17
C GLY A 66 5.48 16.03 2.42
N ALA A 67 6.56 15.98 1.62
CA ALA A 67 6.95 14.77 0.90
C ALA A 67 7.59 13.73 1.83
N PHE A 68 7.44 12.44 1.50
CA PHE A 68 8.04 11.35 2.28
C PHE A 68 9.57 11.30 2.12
N PHE A 69 10.06 11.54 0.90
CA PHE A 69 11.50 11.63 0.68
C PHE A 69 12.04 13.04 0.95
N PRO A 70 13.27 13.15 1.48
CA PRO A 70 14.00 14.41 1.52
C PRO A 70 14.11 15.02 0.11
N PRO A 71 13.82 16.31 -0.10
CA PRO A 71 13.88 16.99 -1.39
C PRO A 71 15.18 16.79 -2.21
N ILE A 72 16.34 16.64 -1.55
CA ILE A 72 17.63 16.46 -2.25
C ILE A 72 17.88 15.02 -2.71
N GLN A 73 17.12 14.05 -2.16
CA GLN A 73 17.33 12.63 -2.40
C GLN A 73 16.84 12.23 -3.79
N ARG A 74 17.63 11.44 -4.51
CA ARG A 74 17.24 10.88 -5.81
C ARG A 74 16.80 9.44 -5.65
N SER A 75 15.80 9.04 -6.43
CA SER A 75 15.36 7.65 -6.49
C SER A 75 15.38 7.11 -7.91
N ILE A 76 15.85 5.88 -8.10
CA ILE A 76 15.94 5.24 -9.42
C ILE A 76 15.49 3.78 -9.32
N VAL A 77 14.89 3.28 -10.39
CA VAL A 77 14.61 1.86 -10.56
C VAL A 77 15.43 1.31 -11.71
N VAL A 78 16.09 0.17 -11.48
CA VAL A 78 16.94 -0.50 -12.46
C VAL A 78 16.41 -1.91 -12.74
N PRO A 79 15.84 -2.15 -13.93
CA PRO A 79 15.37 -3.49 -14.31
C PRO A 79 16.53 -4.42 -14.70
N ASP A 80 16.29 -5.73 -14.59
CA ASP A 80 17.11 -6.75 -15.22
C ASP A 80 17.13 -6.54 -16.76
N PRO A 81 18.25 -6.88 -17.45
CA PRO A 81 18.34 -6.75 -18.90
C PRO A 81 17.27 -7.55 -19.64
N PRO A 82 16.79 -7.09 -20.82
CA PRO A 82 15.79 -7.80 -21.60
C PRO A 82 16.17 -9.26 -21.87
N GLY A 83 15.21 -10.17 -21.68
CA GLY A 83 15.35 -11.59 -22.04
C GLY A 83 16.19 -12.44 -21.09
N ARG A 84 16.77 -11.89 -20.01
CA ARG A 84 17.54 -12.68 -19.04
C ARG A 84 17.53 -12.09 -17.64
N ARG A 85 17.66 -12.94 -16.63
CA ARG A 85 17.84 -12.51 -15.23
C ARG A 85 19.29 -12.08 -14.98
N ALA A 86 19.49 -10.96 -14.30
CA ALA A 86 20.83 -10.49 -13.95
C ALA A 86 21.43 -11.24 -12.75
N GLY A 87 20.58 -11.71 -11.83
CA GLY A 87 20.98 -12.14 -10.49
C GLY A 87 21.27 -10.94 -9.57
N SER A 88 21.35 -11.17 -8.26
CA SER A 88 21.55 -10.08 -7.26
C SER A 88 22.88 -9.33 -7.47
N GLY A 89 23.98 -10.06 -7.71
CA GLY A 89 25.29 -9.46 -7.99
C GLY A 89 25.30 -8.75 -9.34
N GLY A 90 24.65 -9.34 -10.35
CA GLY A 90 24.53 -8.72 -11.67
C GLY A 90 23.70 -7.45 -11.64
N ALA A 91 22.61 -7.43 -10.87
CA ALA A 91 21.78 -6.25 -10.65
C ALA A 91 22.54 -5.16 -9.88
N THR A 92 23.37 -5.52 -8.90
CA THR A 92 24.27 -4.58 -8.19
C THR A 92 25.21 -3.87 -9.16
N LEU A 93 25.85 -4.62 -10.07
CA LEU A 93 26.68 -4.03 -11.12
C LEU A 93 25.86 -3.17 -12.09
N GLY A 94 24.69 -3.66 -12.52
CA GLY A 94 23.78 -2.91 -13.39
C GLY A 94 23.37 -1.56 -12.81
N VAL A 95 23.16 -1.49 -11.49
CA VAL A 95 22.84 -0.24 -10.77
C VAL A 95 23.98 0.75 -10.86
N LEU A 96 25.21 0.36 -10.53
CA LEU A 96 26.36 1.28 -10.60
C LEU A 96 26.59 1.80 -12.03
N LYS A 97 26.40 0.94 -13.03
CA LYS A 97 26.45 1.34 -14.44
C LYS A 97 25.37 2.37 -14.78
N GLN A 98 24.12 2.12 -14.38
CA GLN A 98 22.99 3.04 -14.66
C GLN A 98 23.14 4.37 -13.92
N LEU A 99 23.63 4.36 -12.68
CA LEU A 99 23.91 5.58 -11.93
C LEU A 99 24.97 6.43 -12.66
N ALA A 100 26.07 5.82 -13.09
CA ALA A 100 27.10 6.53 -13.86
C ALA A 100 26.57 7.10 -15.19
N GLN A 101 25.81 6.31 -15.93
CA GLN A 101 25.28 6.73 -17.23
C GLN A 101 24.20 7.82 -17.12
N ARG A 102 23.23 7.67 -16.21
CA ARG A 102 22.09 8.62 -16.09
C ARG A 102 22.46 9.92 -15.38
N HIS A 103 23.48 9.90 -14.52
CA HIS A 103 23.87 11.06 -13.72
C HIS A 103 25.29 11.57 -14.03
N GLY A 104 25.95 11.04 -15.06
CA GLY A 104 27.28 11.48 -15.47
C GLY A 104 28.35 11.28 -14.39
N LEU A 105 28.26 10.20 -13.59
CA LEU A 105 29.17 9.98 -12.47
C LEU A 105 30.50 9.39 -12.96
N ALA A 106 31.58 10.06 -12.64
CA ALA A 106 32.93 9.55 -12.79
C ALA A 106 33.26 8.54 -11.68
N ARG A 107 34.30 7.75 -11.88
CA ARG A 107 34.79 6.79 -10.88
C ARG A 107 35.03 7.42 -9.51
N ALA A 108 35.53 8.65 -9.47
CA ALA A 108 35.80 9.38 -8.23
C ALA A 108 34.52 9.80 -7.48
N ASP A 109 33.38 9.93 -8.15
CA ASP A 109 32.12 10.34 -7.51
C ASP A 109 31.57 9.27 -6.56
N PHE A 110 31.81 7.99 -6.85
CA PHE A 110 31.44 6.91 -5.94
C PHE A 110 32.16 6.98 -4.58
N ALA A 111 33.23 7.79 -4.47
CA ALA A 111 33.92 8.01 -3.20
C ALA A 111 33.12 8.83 -2.17
N ARG A 112 32.13 9.61 -2.65
CA ARG A 112 31.38 10.59 -1.82
C ARG A 112 29.89 10.29 -1.66
N LEU A 113 29.37 9.34 -2.43
CA LEU A 113 27.93 9.04 -2.47
C LEU A 113 27.52 8.06 -1.39
N ARG A 114 26.29 8.22 -0.89
CA ARG A 114 25.57 7.29 -0.02
C ARG A 114 24.44 6.65 -0.81
N ILE A 115 24.61 5.39 -1.16
CA ILE A 115 23.69 4.66 -2.04
C ILE A 115 22.97 3.59 -1.23
N LEU A 116 21.64 3.65 -1.18
CA LEU A 116 20.80 2.57 -0.68
C LEU A 116 20.30 1.74 -1.87
N LEU A 117 20.72 0.48 -1.95
CA LEU A 117 20.31 -0.46 -3.00
C LEU A 117 19.43 -1.56 -2.41
N ILE A 118 18.15 -1.58 -2.77
CA ILE A 118 17.20 -2.62 -2.38
C ILE A 118 16.96 -3.55 -3.58
N HIS A 119 17.32 -4.82 -3.40
CA HIS A 119 17.01 -5.87 -4.36
C HIS A 119 15.54 -6.27 -4.27
N SER A 120 14.76 -5.91 -5.29
CA SER A 120 13.30 -6.10 -5.30
C SER A 120 12.77 -6.82 -6.55
N GLY A 121 13.65 -7.37 -7.39
CA GLY A 121 13.29 -8.08 -8.63
C GLY A 121 12.76 -9.51 -8.46
N GLY A 122 12.24 -9.87 -7.29
CA GLY A 122 11.65 -11.19 -7.03
C GLY A 122 10.28 -11.33 -7.71
N ALA A 123 9.93 -12.54 -8.17
CA ALA A 123 8.61 -12.85 -8.72
C ALA A 123 7.56 -13.22 -7.65
N SER A 124 7.95 -13.29 -6.38
CA SER A 124 7.04 -13.49 -5.24
C SER A 124 6.08 -14.69 -5.35
N GLN A 125 6.48 -15.76 -6.04
CA GLN A 125 5.58 -16.86 -6.44
C GLN A 125 4.86 -17.57 -5.27
N ARG A 126 5.38 -17.50 -4.05
CA ARG A 126 4.75 -18.10 -2.86
C ARG A 126 3.81 -17.16 -2.09
N LEU A 127 3.77 -15.88 -2.47
CA LEU A 127 2.89 -14.86 -1.92
C LEU A 127 2.31 -14.06 -3.11
N PRO A 128 1.38 -14.68 -3.87
CA PRO A 128 0.99 -14.23 -5.21
C PRO A 128 0.25 -12.88 -5.20
N ALA A 129 -0.43 -12.52 -4.12
CA ALA A 129 -1.13 -11.24 -3.98
C ALA A 129 -0.21 -10.02 -4.21
N TYR A 130 1.07 -10.13 -3.82
CA TYR A 130 2.06 -9.07 -3.97
C TYR A 130 3.10 -9.38 -5.06
N SER A 131 2.78 -10.29 -5.98
CA SER A 131 3.58 -10.47 -7.19
C SER A 131 3.44 -9.28 -8.16
N PRO A 132 2.22 -8.80 -8.50
CA PRO A 132 2.04 -7.74 -9.50
C PRO A 132 2.79 -6.43 -9.22
N LEU A 133 2.71 -5.92 -7.98
CA LEU A 133 3.42 -4.72 -7.53
C LEU A 133 4.74 -5.02 -6.82
N GLY A 134 5.13 -6.28 -6.67
CA GLY A 134 6.32 -6.67 -5.92
C GLY A 134 6.12 -6.68 -4.40
N LYS A 135 6.79 -7.64 -3.74
CA LYS A 135 6.73 -7.82 -2.27
C LYS A 135 7.21 -6.60 -1.48
N ILE A 136 8.12 -5.82 -2.05
CA ILE A 136 8.65 -4.61 -1.43
C ILE A 136 7.55 -3.55 -1.20
N PHE A 137 6.45 -3.59 -1.94
CA PHE A 137 5.29 -2.72 -1.74
C PHE A 137 4.10 -3.43 -1.08
N ALA A 138 4.31 -4.61 -0.50
CA ALA A 138 3.30 -5.25 0.33
C ALA A 138 2.97 -4.35 1.53
N PRO A 139 1.68 -4.15 1.85
CA PRO A 139 1.28 -3.32 2.97
C PRO A 139 1.55 -4.04 4.29
N LEU A 140 1.88 -3.24 5.29
CA LEU A 140 2.04 -3.64 6.67
C LEU A 140 1.00 -2.88 7.49
N PRO A 141 0.40 -3.48 8.53
CA PRO A 141 -0.48 -2.78 9.46
C PRO A 141 0.35 -1.88 10.41
N LEU A 142 1.05 -0.92 9.82
CA LEU A 142 1.89 0.07 10.47
C LEU A 142 1.57 1.43 9.84
N LEU A 143 1.57 2.48 10.65
CA LEU A 143 1.46 3.85 10.16
C LEU A 143 2.83 4.41 9.83
N ARG A 144 2.91 5.06 8.68
CA ARG A 144 3.98 6.01 8.39
C ARG A 144 3.84 7.24 9.29
N PRO A 145 4.92 8.02 9.50
CA PRO A 145 4.86 9.27 10.26
C PRO A 145 3.87 10.31 9.74
N ASP A 146 3.43 10.20 8.47
CA ASP A 146 2.41 11.04 7.84
C ASP A 146 0.98 10.49 7.96
N GLY A 147 0.78 9.38 8.66
CA GLY A 147 -0.52 8.75 8.87
C GLY A 147 -1.00 7.88 7.72
N GLN A 148 -0.21 7.69 6.65
CA GLN A 148 -0.52 6.72 5.60
C GLN A 148 -0.17 5.29 6.02
N ILE A 149 -0.78 4.30 5.37
CA ILE A 149 -0.40 2.89 5.55
C ILE A 149 1.05 2.68 5.08
N SER A 150 1.85 1.99 5.90
CA SER A 150 3.22 1.64 5.54
C SER A 150 3.22 0.44 4.61
N THR A 151 4.07 0.49 3.58
CA THR A 151 4.52 -0.70 2.87
C THR A 151 5.81 -1.24 3.50
N LEU A 152 6.26 -2.42 3.06
CA LEU A 152 7.57 -2.95 3.44
C LEU A 152 8.72 -1.99 3.05
N PHE A 153 8.62 -1.34 1.89
CA PHE A 153 9.55 -0.31 1.45
C PHE A 153 9.63 0.85 2.45
N ASP A 154 8.48 1.38 2.86
CA ASP A 154 8.42 2.53 3.77
C ASP A 154 9.05 2.19 5.11
N HIS A 155 8.73 1.00 5.64
CA HIS A 155 9.29 0.49 6.88
C HIS A 155 10.82 0.35 6.80
N LEU A 156 11.33 -0.26 5.73
CA LEU A 156 12.77 -0.41 5.51
C LEU A 156 13.45 0.96 5.37
N TYR A 157 12.86 1.87 4.60
CA TYR A 157 13.42 3.21 4.42
C TYR A 157 13.50 3.97 5.75
N ILE A 158 12.43 3.96 6.56
CA ILE A 158 12.42 4.61 7.88
C ILE A 158 13.45 3.96 8.81
N THR A 159 13.51 2.61 8.84
CA THR A 159 14.47 1.87 9.67
C THR A 159 15.92 2.22 9.34
N LEU A 160 16.21 2.49 8.05
CA LEU A 160 17.55 2.78 7.56
C LEU A 160 17.84 4.28 7.42
N ALA A 161 16.90 5.15 7.81
CA ALA A 161 17.01 6.59 7.57
C ALA A 161 18.16 7.25 8.34
N GLY A 162 18.54 6.71 9.51
CA GLY A 162 19.66 7.22 10.31
C GLY A 162 21.04 6.65 9.94
N LEU A 163 21.12 5.69 9.02
CA LEU A 163 22.38 5.07 8.64
C LEU A 163 23.32 5.91 7.76
N PRO A 164 22.86 6.85 6.91
CA PRO A 164 23.73 7.78 6.17
C PRO A 164 24.77 8.50 7.06
N GLU A 165 24.37 8.89 8.27
CA GLU A 165 25.22 9.56 9.27
C GLU A 165 26.22 8.57 9.91
N ARG A 166 25.82 7.31 10.10
CA ARG A 166 26.61 6.27 10.77
C ARG A 166 27.64 5.59 9.87
N LEU A 167 27.22 5.24 8.66
CA LEU A 167 28.01 4.48 7.70
C LEU A 167 28.96 5.38 6.89
N GLY A 168 28.59 6.65 6.69
CA GLY A 168 29.30 7.54 5.77
C GLY A 168 29.11 7.14 4.29
N PRO A 169 29.92 7.71 3.37
CA PRO A 169 29.89 7.36 1.96
C PRO A 169 30.13 5.87 1.70
N GLY A 170 29.42 5.31 0.72
CA GLY A 170 29.44 3.89 0.36
C GLY A 170 28.08 3.44 -0.19
N MET A 171 27.94 2.13 -0.37
CA MET A 171 26.70 1.51 -0.86
C MET A 171 26.22 0.45 0.13
N LEU A 172 25.02 0.65 0.67
CA LEU A 172 24.32 -0.36 1.47
C LEU A 172 23.36 -1.15 0.56
N VAL A 173 23.57 -2.45 0.47
CA VAL A 173 22.72 -3.39 -0.27
C VAL A 173 21.83 -4.15 0.71
N LEU A 174 20.56 -4.37 0.36
CA LEU A 174 19.63 -5.22 1.10
C LEU A 174 18.63 -5.96 0.22
N ALA A 175 18.06 -7.04 0.75
CA ALA A 175 16.91 -7.72 0.15
C ALA A 175 15.60 -6.99 0.48
N GLY A 176 14.70 -6.89 -0.50
CA GLY A 176 13.42 -6.20 -0.35
C GLY A 176 12.24 -7.08 0.08
N ASP A 177 12.48 -8.29 0.59
CA ASP A 177 11.46 -9.26 1.01
C ASP A 177 11.56 -9.67 2.49
N VAL A 178 12.34 -8.94 3.26
CA VAL A 178 12.52 -9.13 4.71
C VAL A 178 12.00 -7.92 5.47
N PHE A 179 11.30 -8.18 6.57
CA PHE A 179 11.04 -7.17 7.59
C PHE A 179 12.24 -7.12 8.53
N LEU A 180 12.82 -5.93 8.66
CA LEU A 180 14.01 -5.67 9.43
C LEU A 180 13.72 -4.54 10.42
N LEU A 181 14.05 -4.73 11.69
CA LEU A 181 14.05 -3.66 12.68
C LEU A 181 15.38 -3.67 13.43
N LEU A 182 16.08 -2.55 13.44
CA LEU A 182 17.30 -2.34 14.21
C LEU A 182 17.31 -0.92 14.74
N ASP A 183 18.05 -0.65 15.80
CA ASP A 183 18.30 0.72 16.24
C ASP A 183 19.51 1.29 15.51
N HIS A 184 19.29 2.28 14.63
CA HIS A 184 20.37 2.88 13.85
C HIS A 184 21.49 3.49 14.73
N ARG A 185 21.21 3.81 16.00
CA ARG A 185 22.20 4.38 16.94
C ARG A 185 23.24 3.37 17.39
N HIS A 186 22.95 2.08 17.28
CA HIS A 186 23.89 1.01 17.59
C HIS A 186 24.83 0.69 16.42
N VAL A 187 24.57 1.25 15.23
CA VAL A 187 25.47 1.11 14.08
C VAL A 187 26.66 2.05 14.26
N THR A 188 27.86 1.47 14.16
CA THR A 188 29.12 2.21 14.26
C THR A 188 29.73 2.43 12.88
N ALA A 189 30.78 3.25 12.80
CA ALA A 189 31.48 3.49 11.55
C ALA A 189 32.12 2.17 11.05
N PRO A 190 31.81 1.72 9.81
CA PRO A 190 32.30 0.46 9.30
C PRO A 190 33.82 0.51 9.04
N PRO A 191 34.54 -0.60 9.25
CA PRO A 191 35.94 -0.72 8.84
C PRO A 191 36.07 -0.67 7.31
N ARG A 192 37.31 -0.47 6.82
CA ARG A 192 37.62 -0.56 5.37
C ARG A 192 37.24 -1.93 4.80
N GLY A 193 36.74 -1.94 3.57
CA GLY A 193 36.33 -3.12 2.83
C GLY A 193 34.81 -3.28 2.77
N VAL A 194 34.34 -4.51 3.04
CA VAL A 194 32.92 -4.87 3.05
C VAL A 194 32.50 -5.23 4.47
N THR A 195 31.35 -4.73 4.91
CA THR A 195 30.78 -5.04 6.22
C THR A 195 29.40 -5.65 6.08
N ALA A 196 29.20 -6.87 6.57
CA ALA A 196 27.89 -7.49 6.70
C ALA A 196 27.25 -7.10 8.04
N LEU A 197 26.12 -6.42 8.00
CA LEU A 197 25.36 -6.11 9.21
C LEU A 197 24.52 -7.36 9.53
N THR A 198 24.82 -8.03 10.64
CA THR A 198 24.27 -9.35 10.96
C THR A 198 23.61 -9.34 12.33
N MET A 199 22.77 -10.34 12.60
CA MET A 199 22.11 -10.54 13.88
C MET A 199 22.41 -11.95 14.40
N ARG A 200 22.46 -12.08 15.72
CA ARG A 200 22.59 -13.36 16.39
C ARG A 200 21.23 -14.01 16.57
N VAL A 201 21.04 -15.19 16.00
CA VAL A 201 19.76 -15.93 16.04
C VAL A 201 20.00 -17.42 16.29
N ASP A 202 18.96 -18.15 16.66
CA ASP A 202 19.04 -19.61 16.81
C ASP A 202 19.37 -20.30 15.47
N ALA A 203 20.23 -21.33 15.52
CA ALA A 203 20.71 -22.01 14.31
C ALA A 203 19.58 -22.61 13.44
N GLU A 204 18.44 -22.96 14.03
CA GLU A 204 17.29 -23.46 13.27
C GLU A 204 16.78 -22.44 12.24
N LEU A 205 16.80 -21.14 12.57
CA LEU A 205 16.41 -20.08 11.64
C LEU A 205 17.39 -20.00 10.44
N GLY A 206 18.66 -20.37 10.65
CA GLY A 206 19.70 -20.38 9.62
C GLY A 206 19.46 -21.38 8.49
N ARG A 207 18.62 -22.41 8.66
CA ARG A 207 18.37 -23.44 7.62
C ARG A 207 17.79 -22.86 6.34
N GLY A 208 17.02 -21.78 6.46
CA GLY A 208 16.40 -21.08 5.33
C GLY A 208 17.25 -19.97 4.72
N HIS A 209 18.37 -19.61 5.34
CA HIS A 209 19.07 -18.34 5.11
C HIS A 209 20.59 -18.53 4.90
N GLY A 210 21.28 -17.43 4.59
CA GLY A 210 22.74 -17.39 4.62
C GLY A 210 23.26 -17.30 6.06
N VAL A 211 24.44 -17.86 6.31
CA VAL A 211 25.10 -17.83 7.62
C VAL A 211 26.58 -17.48 7.44
N PHE A 212 27.10 -16.61 8.32
CA PHE A 212 28.51 -16.24 8.34
C PHE A 212 29.29 -17.09 9.35
N ALA A 213 30.34 -17.77 8.89
CA ALA A 213 31.37 -18.34 9.76
C ALA A 213 32.52 -17.34 9.87
N VAL A 214 32.80 -16.88 11.09
CA VAL A 214 33.76 -15.80 11.35
C VAL A 214 34.97 -16.28 12.15
N ASP A 215 36.02 -15.47 12.19
CA ASP A 215 37.13 -15.63 13.14
C ASP A 215 36.91 -14.80 14.42
N ALA A 216 37.85 -14.89 15.36
CA ALA A 216 37.79 -14.16 16.64
C ALA A 216 37.79 -12.62 16.51
N ARG A 217 38.12 -12.08 15.33
CA ARG A 217 38.14 -10.64 15.04
C ARG A 217 36.96 -10.21 14.17
N GLY A 218 35.99 -11.11 13.95
CA GLY A 218 34.81 -10.87 13.13
C GLY A 218 35.07 -10.85 11.62
N ALA A 219 36.23 -11.35 11.15
CA ALA A 219 36.45 -11.51 9.71
C ALA A 219 35.71 -12.75 9.20
N VAL A 220 35.01 -12.60 8.07
CA VAL A 220 34.22 -13.68 7.47
C VAL A 220 35.17 -14.68 6.80
N ARG A 221 35.27 -15.88 7.37
CA ARG A 221 36.06 -16.98 6.82
C ARG A 221 35.31 -17.73 5.74
N GLN A 222 34.01 -17.93 5.93
CA GLN A 222 33.16 -18.67 5.00
C GLN A 222 31.71 -18.17 5.08
N THR A 223 31.03 -18.17 3.93
CA THR A 223 29.58 -17.97 3.82
C THR A 223 28.90 -19.30 3.53
N LEU A 224 27.87 -19.65 4.29
CA LEU A 224 27.10 -20.89 4.13
C LEU A 224 25.69 -20.54 3.67
N GLN A 225 25.13 -21.26 2.70
CA GLN A 225 23.81 -20.96 2.14
C GLN A 225 22.87 -22.15 2.29
N LYS A 226 21.79 -21.98 3.08
CA LYS A 226 20.71 -22.98 3.26
C LYS A 226 21.22 -24.37 3.63
N VAL A 227 22.16 -24.39 4.56
CA VAL A 227 22.79 -25.61 5.08
C VAL A 227 22.06 -26.11 6.32
N SER A 228 22.30 -27.36 6.70
CA SER A 228 21.75 -27.92 7.96
C SER A 228 22.47 -27.33 9.19
N VAL A 229 21.85 -27.44 10.37
CA VAL A 229 22.43 -26.98 11.63
C VAL A 229 23.73 -27.73 11.94
N GLU A 230 23.79 -29.01 11.60
CA GLU A 230 24.99 -29.84 11.73
C GLU A 230 26.13 -29.31 10.86
N GLN A 231 25.85 -28.92 9.62
CA GLN A 231 26.83 -28.31 8.72
C GLN A 231 27.30 -26.94 9.23
N MET A 232 26.41 -26.12 9.81
CA MET A 232 26.80 -24.85 10.44
C MET A 232 27.78 -25.08 11.60
N ARG A 233 27.52 -26.08 12.45
CA ARG A 233 28.40 -26.44 13.57
C ARG A 233 29.76 -26.93 13.08
N GLN A 234 29.77 -27.81 12.07
CA GLN A 234 31.01 -28.33 11.48
C GLN A 234 31.88 -27.23 10.86
N ALA A 235 31.26 -26.20 10.28
CA ALA A 235 31.94 -25.04 9.73
C ALA A 235 32.38 -24.02 10.81
N GLY A 236 32.06 -24.26 12.09
CA GLY A 236 32.35 -23.34 13.19
C GLY A 236 31.56 -22.03 13.13
N ALA A 237 30.36 -22.05 12.55
CA ALA A 237 29.47 -20.88 12.45
C ALA A 237 28.54 -20.71 13.66
N ALA A 238 28.35 -21.77 14.45
CA ALA A 238 27.53 -21.75 15.66
C ALA A 238 28.39 -21.53 16.92
N ASP A 239 27.91 -20.71 17.85
CA ASP A 239 28.52 -20.53 19.16
C ASP A 239 28.16 -21.65 20.14
N GLU A 240 28.71 -21.58 21.36
CA GLU A 240 28.49 -22.57 22.44
C GLU A 240 27.02 -22.72 22.84
N HIS A 241 26.19 -21.70 22.57
CA HIS A 241 24.76 -21.69 22.85
C HIS A 241 23.92 -22.12 21.64
N GLY A 242 24.55 -22.56 20.55
CA GLY A 242 23.87 -22.99 19.33
C GLY A 242 23.29 -21.85 18.50
N ARG A 243 23.78 -20.62 18.67
CA ARG A 243 23.36 -19.46 17.89
C ARG A 243 24.33 -19.15 16.77
N ILE A 244 23.83 -18.59 15.68
CA ILE A 244 24.59 -18.28 14.46
C ILE A 244 24.47 -16.80 14.10
N LEU A 245 25.38 -16.33 13.26
CA LEU A 245 25.30 -15.01 12.63
C LEU A 245 24.58 -15.13 11.27
N ILE A 246 23.34 -14.66 11.22
CA ILE A 246 22.50 -14.77 10.02
C ILE A 246 22.85 -13.70 9.00
N ASP A 247 22.85 -14.07 7.73
CA ASP A 247 22.85 -13.11 6.64
C ASP A 247 21.49 -12.41 6.57
N THR A 248 21.43 -11.19 7.10
CA THR A 248 20.22 -10.36 7.07
C THR A 248 19.97 -9.77 5.67
N GLY A 249 20.91 -9.96 4.74
CA GLY A 249 20.95 -9.32 3.43
C GLY A 249 21.61 -7.95 3.43
N LEU A 250 21.96 -7.37 4.58
CA LEU A 250 22.61 -6.05 4.67
C LEU A 250 24.12 -6.12 4.43
N LEU A 251 24.57 -5.68 3.26
CA LEU A 251 25.99 -5.58 2.91
C LEU A 251 26.38 -4.14 2.61
N PHE A 252 27.27 -3.58 3.42
CA PHE A 252 27.86 -2.27 3.17
C PHE A 252 29.20 -2.41 2.44
N PHE A 253 29.30 -1.79 1.26
CA PHE A 253 30.52 -1.65 0.49
C PHE A 253 31.09 -0.25 0.73
N ASP A 254 32.32 -0.17 1.23
CA ASP A 254 33.01 1.10 1.39
C ASP A 254 33.29 1.78 0.04
N PRO A 255 33.72 3.05 0.02
CA PRO A 255 33.88 3.79 -1.23
C PRO A 255 34.91 3.17 -2.20
N PRO A 256 36.10 2.71 -1.77
CA PRO A 256 37.02 1.95 -2.62
C PRO A 256 36.39 0.69 -3.25
N CYS A 257 35.56 -0.04 -2.49
CA CYS A 257 34.84 -1.21 -3.02
C CYS A 257 33.78 -0.79 -4.04
N CYS A 258 33.03 0.29 -3.79
CA CYS A 258 32.08 0.83 -4.74
C CYS A 258 32.75 1.20 -6.08
N ALA A 259 33.93 1.81 -6.04
CA ALA A 259 34.70 2.12 -7.24
C ALA A 259 35.13 0.84 -8.00
N ARG A 260 35.58 -0.21 -7.31
CA ARG A 260 35.91 -1.51 -7.93
C ARG A 260 34.70 -2.16 -8.58
N LEU A 261 33.54 -2.14 -7.92
CA LEU A 261 32.30 -2.65 -8.48
C LEU A 261 31.84 -1.82 -9.68
N ALA A 262 32.03 -0.49 -9.66
CA ALA A 262 31.73 0.37 -10.80
C ALA A 262 32.65 0.08 -12.00
N ASP A 263 33.92 -0.23 -11.76
CA ASP A 263 34.87 -0.68 -12.78
C ASP A 263 34.40 -2.02 -13.40
N LEU A 264 34.05 -3.02 -12.57
CA LEU A 264 33.47 -4.29 -13.02
C LEU A 264 32.15 -4.10 -13.79
N ALA A 265 31.34 -3.12 -13.40
CA ALA A 265 30.09 -2.77 -14.05
C ALA A 265 30.29 -2.11 -15.42
N GLY A 266 31.51 -1.69 -15.78
CA GLY A 266 31.77 -0.93 -17.00
C GLY A 266 31.17 0.48 -16.93
N ALA A 267 31.08 1.06 -15.73
CA ALA A 267 30.45 2.36 -15.49
C ALA A 267 31.08 3.51 -16.28
N GLN A 268 32.35 3.39 -16.69
CA GLN A 268 33.10 4.41 -17.44
C GLN A 268 33.03 4.22 -18.97
N GLY A 269 31.96 3.62 -19.50
CA GLY A 269 31.68 3.59 -20.95
C GLY A 269 32.03 2.28 -21.68
N GLY A 270 31.96 1.13 -21.02
CA GLY A 270 32.24 -0.18 -21.63
C GLY A 270 31.19 -1.25 -21.35
N LYS A 271 31.37 -2.44 -21.96
CA LYS A 271 30.62 -3.65 -21.56
C LYS A 271 31.13 -4.12 -20.21
N GLY A 272 30.29 -4.08 -19.19
CA GLY A 272 30.56 -4.60 -17.85
C GLY A 272 30.47 -6.11 -17.76
N LEU A 273 30.77 -6.65 -16.58
CA LEU A 273 30.73 -8.09 -16.32
C LEU A 273 29.32 -8.68 -16.50
N GLN A 274 28.28 -7.94 -16.07
CA GLN A 274 26.88 -8.31 -16.28
C GLN A 274 26.55 -8.45 -17.77
N ASP A 275 27.05 -7.54 -18.62
CA ASP A 275 26.81 -7.60 -20.07
C ASP A 275 27.42 -8.87 -20.68
N ARG A 276 28.61 -9.26 -20.21
CA ARG A 276 29.41 -10.38 -20.73
C ARG A 276 29.01 -11.74 -20.16
N SER A 277 28.33 -11.77 -19.02
CA SER A 277 27.94 -13.03 -18.36
C SER A 277 26.80 -13.71 -19.11
N ALA A 278 26.91 -15.02 -19.37
CA ALA A 278 25.82 -15.82 -19.91
C ALA A 278 24.83 -16.29 -18.84
N ARG A 279 25.22 -16.26 -17.56
CA ARG A 279 24.39 -16.67 -16.41
C ARG A 279 24.10 -15.49 -15.48
N PRO A 280 23.06 -15.58 -14.64
CA PRO A 280 22.88 -14.66 -13.52
C PRO A 280 24.10 -14.68 -12.59
N ILE A 281 24.53 -13.51 -12.12
CA ILE A 281 25.60 -13.35 -11.13
C ILE A 281 24.94 -13.20 -9.76
N ASP A 282 25.30 -14.05 -8.81
CA ASP A 282 24.75 -14.04 -7.46
C ASP A 282 25.65 -13.27 -6.49
N LEU A 283 25.10 -12.29 -5.77
CA LEU A 283 25.83 -11.47 -4.82
C LEU A 283 26.39 -12.31 -3.66
N TYR A 284 25.61 -13.27 -3.17
CA TYR A 284 25.88 -14.03 -1.96
C TYR A 284 26.66 -15.33 -2.20
N ASP A 285 26.73 -15.80 -3.45
CA ASP A 285 27.56 -16.94 -3.82
C ASP A 285 28.82 -16.47 -4.58
N ASP A 286 28.67 -15.63 -5.61
CA ASP A 286 29.83 -15.21 -6.40
C ASP A 286 30.67 -14.14 -5.70
N MET A 287 30.06 -13.09 -5.13
CA MET A 287 30.84 -11.95 -4.60
C MET A 287 31.29 -12.16 -3.15
N THR A 288 30.38 -12.46 -2.22
CA THR A 288 30.74 -12.74 -0.83
C THR A 288 31.61 -13.99 -0.70
N GLY A 289 31.40 -15.00 -1.57
CA GLY A 289 32.27 -16.17 -1.65
C GLY A 289 33.71 -15.84 -2.03
N ALA A 290 33.94 -14.84 -2.90
CA ALA A 290 35.28 -14.36 -3.24
C ALA A 290 35.90 -13.50 -2.12
N LEU A 291 35.07 -12.77 -1.38
CA LEU A 291 35.46 -11.92 -0.25
C LEU A 291 35.85 -12.72 1.00
N ALA A 292 35.31 -13.92 1.17
CA ALA A 292 35.57 -14.77 2.33
C ALA A 292 37.06 -15.11 2.45
N SER A 293 37.66 -14.85 3.62
CA SER A 293 39.12 -14.98 3.81
C SER A 293 39.61 -16.42 3.77
N GLY A 294 38.74 -17.39 4.06
CA GLY A 294 39.03 -18.82 3.98
C GLY A 294 38.81 -19.42 2.59
N ALA A 295 38.34 -18.64 1.60
CA ALA A 295 38.15 -19.15 0.25
C ALA A 295 39.51 -19.40 -0.42
N SER A 296 39.66 -20.58 -1.04
CA SER A 296 40.80 -20.87 -1.91
C SER A 296 40.43 -20.57 -3.37
N ARG A 297 41.37 -20.03 -4.15
CA ARG A 297 41.12 -19.72 -5.58
C ARG A 297 40.74 -20.98 -6.36
N ALA A 298 41.40 -22.10 -6.05
CA ALA A 298 41.13 -23.37 -6.70
C ALA A 298 39.68 -23.83 -6.43
N ASP A 299 39.25 -23.82 -5.17
CA ASP A 299 37.92 -24.30 -4.78
C ASP A 299 36.80 -23.35 -5.24
N TYR A 300 37.01 -22.04 -5.13
CA TYR A 300 36.06 -21.03 -5.61
C TYR A 300 35.80 -21.14 -7.12
N LEU A 301 36.84 -21.42 -7.91
CA LEU A 301 36.73 -21.64 -9.36
C LEU A 301 36.29 -23.06 -9.73
N LYS A 302 36.39 -24.04 -8.82
CA LYS A 302 36.06 -25.45 -9.10
C LYS A 302 34.57 -25.66 -9.37
N ALA A 303 33.72 -24.88 -8.70
CA ALA A 303 32.26 -24.98 -8.82
C ALA A 303 31.74 -24.42 -10.17
N ASP A 304 32.39 -23.39 -10.71
CA ASP A 304 32.06 -22.78 -12.00
C ASP A 304 33.26 -21.91 -12.44
N GLY A 305 34.20 -22.48 -13.21
CA GLY A 305 35.43 -21.82 -13.67
C GLY A 305 35.22 -20.70 -14.69
N SER A 306 34.02 -20.11 -14.72
CA SER A 306 33.61 -19.09 -15.67
C SER A 306 34.55 -17.87 -15.62
N PRO A 307 34.74 -17.19 -16.77
CA PRO A 307 35.45 -15.90 -16.81
C PRO A 307 34.88 -14.87 -15.81
N VAL A 308 33.59 -15.02 -15.46
CA VAL A 308 32.88 -14.19 -14.48
C VAL A 308 33.47 -14.36 -13.09
N ARG A 309 33.55 -15.59 -12.57
CA ARG A 309 34.13 -15.85 -11.24
C ARG A 309 35.60 -15.40 -11.16
N ARG A 310 36.38 -15.59 -12.23
CA ARG A 310 37.77 -15.09 -12.27
C ARG A 310 37.84 -13.56 -12.12
N ALA A 311 37.03 -12.82 -12.86
CA ALA A 311 37.00 -11.36 -12.76
C ALA A 311 36.55 -10.87 -11.37
N ILE A 312 35.57 -11.54 -10.75
CA ILE A 312 35.11 -11.22 -9.39
C ILE A 312 36.21 -11.50 -8.37
N TRP A 313 36.87 -12.67 -8.48
CA TRP A 313 37.99 -13.03 -7.63
C TRP A 313 39.12 -12.00 -7.69
N ASP A 314 39.58 -11.68 -8.90
CA ASP A 314 40.71 -10.76 -9.09
C ASP A 314 40.40 -9.34 -8.59
N ALA A 315 39.12 -8.95 -8.57
CA ALA A 315 38.69 -7.62 -8.11
C ALA A 315 38.43 -7.54 -6.59
N LEU A 316 37.84 -8.58 -6.00
CA LEU A 316 37.32 -8.58 -4.62
C LEU A 316 38.14 -9.40 -3.63
N HIS A 317 38.84 -10.44 -4.06
CA HIS A 317 39.60 -11.26 -3.13
C HIS A 317 40.72 -10.44 -2.47
N GLY A 318 40.91 -10.61 -1.16
CA GLY A 318 41.84 -9.81 -0.36
C GLY A 318 41.28 -8.47 0.14
N VAL A 319 40.09 -8.06 -0.29
CA VAL A 319 39.35 -6.98 0.36
C VAL A 319 38.88 -7.47 1.73
N PRO A 320 39.09 -6.71 2.83
CA PRO A 320 38.60 -7.13 4.13
C PRO A 320 37.08 -7.29 4.14
N PHE A 321 36.59 -8.44 4.61
CA PHE A 321 35.16 -8.71 4.77
C PHE A 321 34.87 -9.09 6.22
N ARG A 322 34.05 -8.28 6.89
CA ARG A 322 33.78 -8.40 8.33
C ARG A 322 32.30 -8.36 8.63
N VAL A 323 31.93 -8.88 9.80
CA VAL A 323 30.59 -8.73 10.36
C VAL A 323 30.52 -7.55 11.33
N MET A 324 29.36 -6.91 11.39
CA MET A 324 28.93 -6.02 12.46
C MET A 324 27.67 -6.63 13.07
N GLU A 325 27.80 -7.18 14.27
CA GLU A 325 26.67 -7.76 15.00
C GLU A 325 25.81 -6.66 15.58
N LEU A 326 24.50 -6.73 15.31
CA LEU A 326 23.49 -5.78 15.76
C LEU A 326 22.39 -6.52 16.51
N GLU A 327 21.83 -5.84 17.51
CA GLU A 327 20.54 -6.24 18.07
C GLU A 327 19.41 -5.75 17.16
N GLY A 328 18.42 -6.60 16.96
CA GLY A 328 17.27 -6.25 16.13
C GLY A 328 16.31 -7.41 15.94
N GLN A 329 15.44 -7.27 14.97
CA GLN A 329 14.47 -8.27 14.57
C GLN A 329 14.54 -8.50 13.06
N PHE A 330 14.43 -9.77 12.67
CA PHE A 330 14.48 -10.21 11.29
C PHE A 330 13.32 -11.19 11.05
N LEU A 331 12.39 -10.82 10.16
CA LEU A 331 11.22 -11.62 9.86
C LEU A 331 11.02 -11.72 8.35
N HIS A 332 10.95 -12.94 7.83
CA HIS A 332 10.75 -13.19 6.41
C HIS A 332 9.29 -13.62 6.12
N LEU A 333 8.60 -12.83 5.30
CA LEU A 333 7.21 -13.09 4.87
C LEU A 333 7.22 -13.84 3.53
N GLY A 334 7.54 -15.12 3.60
CA GLY A 334 7.84 -15.95 2.45
C GLY A 334 6.62 -16.44 1.67
N THR A 335 5.58 -16.87 2.38
CA THR A 335 4.37 -17.51 1.84
C THR A 335 3.09 -16.80 2.28
N THR A 336 1.96 -17.06 1.63
CA THR A 336 0.63 -16.57 2.07
C THR A 336 0.32 -16.98 3.51
N ARG A 337 0.58 -18.23 3.90
CA ARG A 337 0.44 -18.69 5.29
C ARG A 337 1.30 -17.86 6.25
N GLN A 338 2.59 -17.71 5.97
CA GLN A 338 3.50 -16.96 6.85
C GLN A 338 3.08 -15.49 6.99
N PHE A 339 2.63 -14.88 5.89
CA PHE A 339 2.06 -13.54 5.89
C PHE A 339 0.83 -13.47 6.80
N ARG A 340 -0.18 -14.33 6.58
CA ARG A 340 -1.40 -14.38 7.40
C ARG A 340 -1.07 -14.57 8.87
N ASP A 341 -0.27 -15.57 9.20
CA ASP A 341 0.07 -15.96 10.56
C ASP A 341 0.83 -14.85 11.30
N ALA A 342 1.64 -14.05 10.59
CA ALA A 342 2.28 -12.86 11.16
C ALA A 342 1.27 -11.76 11.53
N MET A 343 0.23 -11.55 10.70
CA MET A 343 -0.79 -10.52 10.94
C MET A 343 -1.76 -10.90 12.06
N VAL A 344 -2.10 -12.19 12.20
CA VAL A 344 -3.11 -12.67 13.16
C VAL A 344 -2.50 -13.15 14.48
N GLY A 345 -1.19 -13.03 14.65
CA GLY A 345 -0.49 -13.36 15.90
C GLY A 345 -0.23 -14.84 16.14
N HIS A 346 -0.18 -15.65 15.08
CA HIS A 346 0.23 -17.06 15.14
C HIS A 346 1.73 -17.26 14.89
N ASN A 347 2.44 -16.21 14.45
CA ASN A 347 3.88 -16.24 14.27
C ASN A 347 4.59 -16.03 15.63
N PRO A 348 5.56 -16.91 16.00
CA PRO A 348 6.26 -16.80 17.28
C PRO A 348 7.31 -15.69 17.33
N GLU A 349 7.70 -15.11 16.20
CA GLU A 349 8.74 -14.08 16.15
C GLU A 349 8.24 -12.76 16.78
N PRO A 350 9.03 -12.10 17.66
CA PRO A 350 8.61 -10.87 18.32
C PRO A 350 8.20 -9.75 17.36
N ALA A 351 8.87 -9.63 16.21
CA ALA A 351 8.51 -8.67 15.17
C ALA A 351 7.05 -8.77 14.69
N ALA A 352 6.45 -9.95 14.72
CA ALA A 352 5.07 -10.13 14.28
C ALA A 352 4.06 -9.45 15.22
N GLU A 353 4.41 -9.16 16.47
CA GLU A 353 3.53 -8.41 17.38
C GLU A 353 3.25 -6.99 16.89
N LEU A 354 4.19 -6.38 16.16
CA LEU A 354 3.99 -5.06 15.56
C LEU A 354 2.85 -5.05 14.55
N PHE A 355 2.48 -6.22 14.01
CA PHE A 355 1.45 -6.34 13.00
C PHE A 355 0.04 -6.58 13.55
N GLN A 356 -0.08 -6.82 14.85
CA GLN A 356 -1.34 -7.22 15.48
C GLN A 356 -2.21 -6.01 15.83
N GLN A 357 -2.39 -5.07 14.89
CA GLN A 357 -3.19 -3.86 15.05
C GLN A 357 -4.07 -3.58 13.83
N ASP A 358 -5.32 -3.14 14.06
CA ASP A 358 -6.15 -2.61 12.98
C ASP A 358 -5.77 -1.16 12.74
N VAL A 359 -5.22 -0.89 11.56
CA VAL A 359 -4.69 0.42 11.20
C VAL A 359 -5.42 0.92 9.96
N LEU A 360 -5.93 2.16 10.02
CA LEU A 360 -6.72 2.75 8.95
C LEU A 360 -7.90 1.83 8.57
N THR A 361 -8.73 1.53 9.56
CA THR A 361 -9.87 0.62 9.42
C THR A 361 -11.16 1.33 9.76
N HIS A 362 -12.15 1.15 8.90
CA HIS A 362 -13.53 1.48 9.19
C HIS A 362 -14.36 0.20 9.12
N SER A 363 -14.87 -0.28 10.24
CA SER A 363 -15.68 -1.51 10.28
C SER A 363 -17.01 -1.25 10.97
N GLU A 364 -18.09 -1.51 10.24
CA GLU A 364 -19.43 -1.68 10.77
C GLU A 364 -19.74 -3.17 11.05
N TRP A 365 -18.77 -4.05 10.82
CA TRP A 365 -18.85 -5.48 11.16
C TRP A 365 -18.23 -5.73 12.54
N PRO A 366 -18.74 -6.74 13.29
CA PRO A 366 -18.08 -7.17 14.51
C PRO A 366 -16.70 -7.76 14.19
N LEU A 367 -15.67 -7.29 14.91
CA LEU A 367 -14.30 -7.80 14.80
C LEU A 367 -13.90 -8.48 16.11
N GLU A 368 -13.44 -9.73 16.00
CA GLU A 368 -12.98 -10.54 17.13
C GLU A 368 -11.45 -10.58 17.21
N PRO A 369 -10.86 -10.85 18.39
CA PRO A 369 -9.43 -11.09 18.53
C PRO A 369 -8.93 -12.20 17.57
N GLY A 370 -7.78 -11.97 16.94
CA GLY A 370 -7.21 -12.90 15.94
C GLY A 370 -7.80 -12.74 14.53
N GLN A 371 -8.68 -11.77 14.30
CA GLN A 371 -8.99 -11.24 12.97
C GLN A 371 -8.13 -9.99 12.75
N ARG A 372 -7.74 -9.71 11.50
CA ARG A 372 -6.95 -8.50 11.21
C ARG A 372 -7.47 -7.79 9.98
N VAL A 373 -7.80 -6.51 10.16
CA VAL A 373 -8.34 -5.65 9.12
C VAL A 373 -7.53 -4.37 9.13
N TYR A 374 -6.89 -4.04 8.01
CA TYR A 374 -6.14 -2.79 7.91
C TYR A 374 -6.25 -2.22 6.51
N HIS A 375 -6.21 -0.89 6.44
CA HIS A 375 -6.46 -0.12 5.22
C HIS A 375 -7.66 -0.70 4.46
N SER A 376 -8.80 -0.80 5.13
CA SER A 376 -10.00 -1.48 4.60
C SER A 376 -11.28 -0.94 5.23
N ALA A 377 -12.35 -0.90 4.43
CA ALA A 377 -13.67 -0.47 4.85
C ALA A 377 -14.69 -1.62 4.76
N LEU A 378 -15.28 -1.99 5.90
CA LEU A 378 -16.30 -3.03 6.02
C LEU A 378 -17.64 -2.35 6.35
N LEU A 379 -18.51 -2.27 5.35
CA LEU A 379 -19.75 -1.50 5.42
C LEU A 379 -20.93 -2.42 5.75
N ALA A 380 -21.90 -1.93 6.49
CA ALA A 380 -23.19 -2.56 6.71
C ALA A 380 -24.21 -2.12 5.64
N GLU A 381 -25.20 -2.97 5.36
CA GLU A 381 -26.28 -2.66 4.42
C GLU A 381 -27.64 -2.89 5.09
N GLY A 382 -28.24 -1.82 5.60
CA GLY A 382 -29.46 -1.92 6.40
C GLY A 382 -29.22 -2.77 7.67
N ALA A 383 -29.94 -3.88 7.79
CA ALA A 383 -29.74 -4.85 8.87
C ALA A 383 -28.68 -5.92 8.57
N ASN A 384 -28.18 -5.99 7.33
CA ASN A 384 -27.16 -6.97 6.95
C ASN A 384 -25.78 -6.49 7.40
N VAL A 385 -25.16 -7.27 8.27
CA VAL A 385 -23.77 -7.09 8.71
C VAL A 385 -22.94 -8.29 8.26
N GLY A 386 -21.71 -8.03 7.82
CA GLY A 386 -20.79 -9.07 7.38
C GLY A 386 -20.16 -9.85 8.53
N ALA A 387 -19.38 -10.86 8.19
CA ALA A 387 -18.64 -11.65 9.16
C ALA A 387 -17.28 -12.09 8.62
N ILE A 388 -16.30 -12.14 9.51
CA ILE A 388 -14.94 -12.62 9.25
C ILE A 388 -14.69 -13.85 10.13
N GLY A 389 -14.18 -14.93 9.54
CA GLY A 389 -13.79 -16.12 10.27
C GLY A 389 -12.47 -15.93 11.02
N PRO A 390 -12.23 -16.68 12.11
CA PRO A 390 -11.02 -16.55 12.93
C PRO A 390 -9.73 -16.76 12.12
N GLY A 391 -8.66 -16.05 12.49
CA GLY A 391 -7.35 -16.17 11.82
C GLY A 391 -7.31 -15.61 10.40
N SER A 392 -8.26 -14.75 10.03
CA SER A 392 -8.34 -14.16 8.69
C SER A 392 -7.81 -12.73 8.63
N VAL A 393 -7.32 -12.36 7.46
CA VAL A 393 -6.78 -11.03 7.15
C VAL A 393 -7.58 -10.39 6.02
N VAL A 394 -8.00 -9.14 6.20
CA VAL A 394 -8.59 -8.31 5.14
C VAL A 394 -7.76 -7.04 5.00
N GLU A 395 -7.23 -6.80 3.81
CA GLU A 395 -6.41 -5.65 3.52
C GLU A 395 -6.71 -5.03 2.15
N HIS A 396 -6.54 -3.70 2.04
CA HIS A 396 -6.85 -2.91 0.85
C HIS A 396 -8.22 -3.22 0.25
N SER A 397 -9.25 -3.47 1.07
CA SER A 397 -10.53 -3.98 0.58
C SER A 397 -11.72 -3.14 1.04
N VAL A 398 -12.77 -3.11 0.23
CA VAL A 398 -14.06 -2.49 0.57
C VAL A 398 -15.16 -3.53 0.37
N LEU A 399 -15.81 -3.94 1.47
CA LEU A 399 -16.76 -5.04 1.49
C LEU A 399 -18.12 -4.60 2.03
N SER A 400 -19.22 -5.08 1.44
CA SER A 400 -20.60 -4.86 1.88
C SER A 400 -21.06 -5.83 2.96
N GLY A 401 -22.14 -5.50 3.67
CA GLY A 401 -22.66 -6.30 4.79
C GLY A 401 -23.19 -7.69 4.41
N ALA A 402 -23.38 -7.95 3.12
CA ALA A 402 -23.76 -9.27 2.61
C ALA A 402 -22.56 -10.22 2.43
N CYS A 403 -21.31 -9.75 2.54
CA CYS A 403 -20.11 -10.57 2.43
C CYS A 403 -19.90 -11.48 3.66
N ARG A 404 -19.31 -12.66 3.44
CA ARG A 404 -18.92 -13.64 4.47
C ARG A 404 -17.53 -14.18 4.15
N ILE A 405 -16.60 -14.03 5.07
CA ILE A 405 -15.21 -14.50 4.90
C ILE A 405 -14.99 -15.68 5.84
N GLY A 406 -14.60 -16.83 5.31
CA GLY A 406 -14.29 -18.05 6.09
C GLY A 406 -13.04 -17.91 6.96
N ALA A 407 -12.77 -18.90 7.79
CA ALA A 407 -11.62 -18.92 8.70
C ALA A 407 -10.28 -19.04 7.95
N GLY A 408 -9.23 -18.47 8.51
CA GLY A 408 -7.87 -18.58 7.96
C GLY A 408 -7.69 -17.96 6.57
N CYS A 409 -8.57 -17.06 6.14
CA CYS A 409 -8.54 -16.48 4.79
C CYS A 409 -7.63 -15.25 4.68
N VAL A 410 -7.25 -14.90 3.46
CA VAL A 410 -6.63 -13.61 3.13
C VAL A 410 -7.44 -12.97 2.01
N VAL A 411 -7.97 -11.77 2.24
CA VAL A 411 -8.68 -10.97 1.25
C VAL A 411 -7.87 -9.70 1.01
N SER A 412 -7.40 -9.52 -0.22
CA SER A 412 -6.41 -8.50 -0.57
C SER A 412 -6.87 -7.73 -1.80
N GLN A 413 -6.92 -6.40 -1.73
CA GLN A 413 -7.25 -5.58 -2.90
C GLN A 413 -8.62 -5.92 -3.52
N VAL A 414 -9.66 -6.18 -2.70
CA VAL A 414 -10.98 -6.61 -3.18
C VAL A 414 -12.03 -5.51 -3.02
N LEU A 415 -12.81 -5.27 -4.07
CA LEU A 415 -14.04 -4.47 -4.02
C LEU A 415 -15.25 -5.40 -4.18
N ALA A 416 -16.13 -5.44 -3.17
CA ALA A 416 -17.34 -6.27 -3.18
C ALA A 416 -18.51 -5.50 -2.52
N LEU A 417 -19.04 -4.51 -3.22
CA LEU A 417 -20.11 -3.64 -2.74
C LEU A 417 -21.48 -4.08 -3.25
N ARG A 418 -21.60 -4.32 -4.56
CA ARG A 418 -22.85 -4.73 -5.22
C ARG A 418 -22.94 -6.23 -5.40
N ARG A 419 -21.80 -6.92 -5.46
CA ARG A 419 -21.73 -8.38 -5.64
C ARG A 419 -21.02 -9.01 -4.45
N PRO A 420 -21.77 -9.44 -3.42
CA PRO A 420 -21.16 -9.93 -2.19
C PRO A 420 -20.41 -11.24 -2.42
N ILE A 421 -19.36 -11.44 -1.62
CA ILE A 421 -18.55 -12.66 -1.65
C ILE A 421 -18.83 -13.54 -0.43
N VAL A 422 -18.95 -14.84 -0.66
CA VAL A 422 -18.97 -15.87 0.38
C VAL A 422 -17.75 -16.76 0.17
N LEU A 423 -16.68 -16.46 0.89
CA LEU A 423 -15.37 -17.09 0.73
C LEU A 423 -15.25 -18.27 1.72
N PRO A 424 -14.94 -19.50 1.27
CA PRO A 424 -14.70 -20.63 2.17
C PRO A 424 -13.34 -20.53 2.86
N ASP A 425 -13.15 -21.34 3.90
CA ASP A 425 -11.96 -21.32 4.74
C ASP A 425 -10.65 -21.55 3.98
N ASN A 426 -9.55 -20.98 4.51
CA ASN A 426 -8.18 -21.13 4.04
C ASN A 426 -7.97 -20.73 2.58
N MET A 427 -8.72 -19.73 2.10
CA MET A 427 -8.59 -19.18 0.76
C MET A 427 -7.88 -17.83 0.75
N LEU A 428 -7.18 -17.56 -0.34
CA LEU A 428 -6.67 -16.26 -0.73
C LEU A 428 -7.48 -15.75 -1.92
N LEU A 429 -8.11 -14.59 -1.76
CA LEU A 429 -8.81 -13.87 -2.82
C LEU A 429 -8.18 -12.48 -3.01
N PHE A 430 -7.78 -12.19 -4.24
CA PHE A 430 -7.33 -10.85 -4.61
C PHE A 430 -7.66 -10.51 -6.06
N GLN A 431 -7.66 -9.23 -6.39
CA GLN A 431 -8.01 -8.77 -7.72
C GLN A 431 -6.89 -7.92 -8.34
N VAL A 432 -6.45 -8.29 -9.54
CA VAL A 432 -5.36 -7.59 -10.25
C VAL A 432 -5.91 -6.87 -11.48
N PRO A 433 -5.83 -5.53 -11.55
CA PRO A 433 -6.15 -4.82 -12.78
C PRO A 433 -5.07 -5.09 -13.82
N VAL A 434 -5.48 -5.41 -15.04
CA VAL A 434 -4.61 -5.61 -16.20
C VAL A 434 -5.03 -4.67 -17.31
N ARG A 435 -4.04 -4.12 -18.02
CA ARG A 435 -4.27 -3.27 -19.18
C ARG A 435 -3.47 -3.76 -20.37
N GLU A 436 -4.19 -4.26 -21.37
CA GLU A 436 -3.65 -4.53 -22.70
C GLU A 436 -3.61 -3.21 -23.51
N ALA A 437 -2.60 -3.05 -24.36
CA ALA A 437 -2.46 -1.84 -25.17
C ALA A 437 -3.73 -1.58 -26.02
N GLY A 438 -4.24 -0.35 -25.96
CA GLY A 438 -5.45 0.07 -26.69
C GLY A 438 -6.76 -0.54 -26.17
N ARG A 439 -6.76 -1.18 -25.00
CA ARG A 439 -7.96 -1.78 -24.39
C ARG A 439 -8.24 -1.17 -23.00
N PRO A 440 -9.52 -1.16 -22.56
CA PRO A 440 -9.86 -0.76 -21.21
C PRO A 440 -9.26 -1.72 -20.18
N VAL A 441 -9.13 -1.25 -18.94
CA VAL A 441 -8.73 -2.09 -17.80
C VAL A 441 -9.71 -3.24 -17.65
N ARG A 442 -9.18 -4.42 -17.33
CA ARG A 442 -9.96 -5.54 -16.83
C ARG A 442 -9.41 -5.96 -15.48
N TYR A 443 -10.23 -6.63 -14.68
CA TYR A 443 -9.89 -7.04 -13.33
C TYR A 443 -9.84 -8.56 -13.27
N VAL A 444 -8.67 -9.11 -13.04
CA VAL A 444 -8.48 -10.56 -12.90
C VAL A 444 -8.74 -10.95 -11.47
N ASN A 445 -9.74 -11.81 -11.26
CA ASN A 445 -10.12 -12.31 -9.95
C ASN A 445 -9.32 -13.58 -9.65
N VAL A 446 -8.35 -13.48 -8.76
CA VAL A 446 -7.45 -14.58 -8.39
C VAL A 446 -7.94 -15.21 -7.09
N LEU A 447 -8.35 -16.47 -7.17
CA LEU A 447 -8.75 -17.29 -6.02
C LEU A 447 -7.84 -18.52 -5.96
N CYS A 448 -7.13 -18.69 -4.86
CA CYS A 448 -6.29 -19.85 -4.61
C CYS A 448 -6.30 -20.21 -3.11
N GLY A 449 -5.68 -21.33 -2.74
CA GLY A 449 -5.51 -21.71 -1.35
C GLY A 449 -4.40 -20.91 -0.66
N VAL A 450 -4.48 -20.77 0.67
CA VAL A 450 -3.41 -20.19 1.49
C VAL A 450 -2.13 -21.05 1.50
N GLU A 451 -2.27 -22.34 1.17
CA GLU A 451 -1.19 -23.33 1.10
C GLU A 451 -0.63 -23.54 -0.31
N ASP A 452 -1.18 -22.86 -1.31
CA ASP A 452 -0.78 -23.08 -2.70
C ASP A 452 0.65 -22.54 -2.95
N ASP A 453 1.53 -23.39 -3.45
CA ASP A 453 2.85 -23.01 -3.96
C ASP A 453 2.86 -22.99 -5.48
N PHE A 454 3.07 -21.80 -6.06
CA PHE A 454 3.04 -21.64 -7.51
C PHE A 454 4.26 -22.25 -8.23
N LYS A 455 5.27 -22.74 -7.51
CA LYS A 455 6.44 -23.44 -8.07
C LYS A 455 6.23 -24.93 -8.31
N GLY A 456 5.20 -25.51 -7.68
CA GLY A 456 4.91 -26.93 -7.75
C GLY A 456 4.73 -27.41 -9.19
N ARG A 457 5.56 -28.38 -9.62
CA ARG A 457 5.48 -28.95 -10.97
C ARG A 457 4.36 -29.97 -11.07
N HIS A 458 3.51 -29.82 -12.09
CA HIS A 458 2.39 -30.73 -12.34
C HIS A 458 2.87 -32.15 -12.67
N GLY A 459 3.87 -32.29 -13.56
CA GLY A 459 4.40 -33.61 -13.94
C GLY A 459 5.06 -34.40 -12.81
N GLU A 460 5.34 -33.77 -11.67
CA GLU A 460 5.91 -34.39 -10.48
C GLU A 460 4.86 -34.64 -9.37
N GLY A 461 3.57 -34.36 -9.64
CA GLY A 461 2.50 -34.44 -8.63
C GLY A 461 2.61 -33.41 -7.50
N ARG A 462 3.34 -32.30 -7.74
CA ARG A 462 3.63 -31.26 -6.73
C ARG A 462 2.79 -30.00 -6.91
N CYS A 463 1.88 -29.96 -7.88
CA CYS A 463 1.04 -28.79 -8.14
C CYS A 463 -0.17 -28.80 -7.22
N ILE A 464 -0.17 -27.92 -6.22
CA ILE A 464 -1.27 -27.75 -5.27
C ILE A 464 -2.13 -26.56 -5.70
N TYR A 465 -3.45 -26.74 -5.75
CA TYR A 465 -4.43 -25.69 -6.01
C TYR A 465 -5.63 -25.84 -5.06
N LEU A 466 -6.03 -24.75 -4.42
CA LEU A 466 -7.08 -24.72 -3.40
C LEU A 466 -6.76 -25.67 -2.22
N ASN A 467 -5.50 -25.65 -1.79
CA ASN A 467 -4.93 -26.47 -0.71
C ASN A 467 -4.96 -27.99 -0.96
N ARG A 468 -5.14 -28.43 -2.21
CA ARG A 468 -5.19 -29.86 -2.60
C ARG A 468 -4.43 -30.12 -3.91
N PRO A 469 -4.06 -31.37 -4.24
CA PRO A 469 -3.52 -31.69 -5.56
C PRO A 469 -4.45 -31.20 -6.67
N ILE A 470 -3.91 -30.48 -7.66
CA ILE A 470 -4.69 -29.81 -8.72
C ILE A 470 -5.54 -30.80 -9.54
N GLU A 471 -5.13 -32.06 -9.61
CA GLU A 471 -5.84 -33.14 -10.28
C GLU A 471 -7.26 -33.33 -9.73
N GLN A 472 -7.46 -33.10 -8.42
CA GLN A 472 -8.79 -33.18 -7.81
C GLN A 472 -9.73 -32.10 -8.34
N PHE A 473 -9.21 -30.88 -8.55
CA PHE A 473 -9.98 -29.78 -9.16
C PHE A 473 -10.31 -30.08 -10.63
N LEU A 474 -9.32 -30.56 -11.39
CA LEU A 474 -9.49 -30.93 -12.80
C LEU A 474 -10.57 -32.00 -12.98
N GLN A 475 -10.50 -33.07 -12.19
CA GLN A 475 -11.48 -34.17 -12.22
C GLN A 475 -12.87 -33.69 -11.81
N ARG A 476 -12.99 -32.94 -10.71
CA ARG A 476 -14.28 -32.43 -10.20
C ARG A 476 -15.02 -31.62 -11.25
N HIS A 477 -14.34 -30.68 -11.91
CA HIS A 477 -14.96 -29.75 -12.85
C HIS A 477 -14.88 -30.20 -14.31
N ARG A 478 -14.36 -31.40 -14.57
CA ARG A 478 -14.15 -31.93 -15.94
C ARG A 478 -13.35 -30.95 -16.81
N ILE A 479 -12.26 -30.43 -16.25
CA ILE A 479 -11.32 -29.52 -16.90
C ILE A 479 -10.10 -30.33 -17.34
N SER A 480 -9.66 -30.13 -18.57
CA SER A 480 -8.48 -30.81 -19.12
C SER A 480 -7.20 -30.01 -18.87
N GLU A 481 -6.04 -30.66 -18.89
CA GLU A 481 -4.76 -29.95 -18.81
C GLU A 481 -4.59 -28.89 -19.91
N ARG A 482 -5.11 -29.17 -21.11
CA ARG A 482 -5.07 -28.25 -22.26
C ARG A 482 -5.86 -26.97 -22.00
N ASP A 483 -6.90 -27.03 -21.16
CA ASP A 483 -7.64 -25.85 -20.75
C ASP A 483 -6.76 -24.90 -19.93
N LEU A 484 -5.81 -25.40 -19.13
CA LEU A 484 -4.94 -24.60 -18.25
C LEU A 484 -3.61 -24.20 -18.90
N TRP A 485 -2.96 -25.15 -19.58
CA TRP A 485 -1.59 -25.03 -20.09
C TRP A 485 -1.57 -25.08 -21.61
N LYS A 486 -2.43 -24.28 -22.24
CA LYS A 486 -2.40 -24.10 -23.69
C LYS A 486 -1.03 -23.54 -24.10
N ASP A 487 -0.33 -24.27 -24.95
CA ASP A 487 0.99 -23.92 -25.48
C ASP A 487 2.14 -23.87 -24.44
N VAL A 488 1.95 -24.48 -23.25
CA VAL A 488 3.00 -24.60 -22.22
C VAL A 488 3.61 -26.01 -22.22
N PRO A 489 4.93 -26.16 -22.45
CA PRO A 489 5.63 -27.44 -22.39
C PRO A 489 5.48 -28.11 -21.02
N GLN A 490 5.36 -29.43 -21.00
CA GLN A 490 5.17 -30.22 -19.76
C GLN A 490 6.17 -29.87 -18.63
N PRO A 491 7.48 -29.65 -18.89
CA PRO A 491 8.44 -29.31 -17.84
C PRO A 491 8.21 -27.93 -17.18
N MET A 492 7.46 -27.06 -17.85
CA MET A 492 7.14 -25.71 -17.37
C MET A 492 5.76 -25.61 -16.73
N ARG A 493 4.96 -26.70 -16.75
CA ARG A 493 3.60 -26.71 -16.19
C ARG A 493 3.62 -26.64 -14.67
N THR A 494 3.20 -25.49 -14.17
CA THR A 494 3.06 -25.17 -12.75
C THR A 494 1.77 -24.37 -12.56
N LEU A 495 1.34 -24.15 -11.32
CA LEU A 495 0.26 -23.21 -11.03
C LEU A 495 0.62 -21.78 -11.50
N TRP A 496 1.90 -21.40 -11.46
CA TRP A 496 2.40 -20.12 -12.00
C TRP A 496 2.05 -19.88 -13.46
N THR A 497 2.08 -20.93 -14.28
CA THR A 497 1.82 -20.87 -15.73
C THR A 497 0.41 -21.29 -16.11
N ALA A 498 -0.43 -21.71 -15.16
CA ALA A 498 -1.80 -22.17 -15.41
C ALA A 498 -2.76 -20.99 -15.65
N ARG A 499 -3.49 -20.99 -16.78
CA ARG A 499 -4.48 -19.96 -17.11
C ARG A 499 -5.83 -20.24 -16.41
N LEU A 500 -5.84 -20.01 -15.10
CA LEU A 500 -7.01 -20.25 -14.24
C LEU A 500 -7.92 -19.03 -14.10
N PHE A 501 -7.34 -17.83 -14.04
CA PHE A 501 -8.03 -16.67 -13.48
C PHE A 501 -8.70 -15.86 -14.57
N ALA A 502 -10.03 -15.76 -14.52
CA ALA A 502 -10.81 -15.02 -15.51
C ALA A 502 -10.83 -13.53 -15.19
N ALA A 503 -10.78 -12.70 -16.24
CA ALA A 503 -10.90 -11.25 -16.12
C ALA A 503 -12.34 -10.77 -16.32
N THR A 504 -12.74 -9.77 -15.54
CA THR A 504 -14.02 -9.07 -15.64
C THR A 504 -13.81 -7.62 -16.07
N ALA A 505 -14.80 -7.03 -16.75
CA ALA A 505 -14.79 -5.59 -17.06
C ALA A 505 -15.15 -4.76 -15.82
N ASP A 506 -16.06 -5.29 -14.99
CA ASP A 506 -16.45 -4.69 -13.73
C ASP A 506 -15.45 -5.05 -12.62
N ARG A 507 -15.08 -4.05 -11.81
CA ARG A 507 -14.21 -4.22 -10.62
C ARG A 507 -14.96 -4.97 -9.52
N ASP A 508 -16.25 -4.71 -9.36
CA ASP A 508 -17.10 -5.26 -8.31
C ASP A 508 -17.70 -6.60 -8.76
N ALA A 509 -16.82 -7.53 -9.13
CA ALA A 509 -17.17 -8.83 -9.69
C ALA A 509 -16.26 -9.98 -9.19
N ALA A 510 -15.75 -9.84 -7.96
CA ALA A 510 -14.93 -10.85 -7.30
C ALA A 510 -15.67 -12.17 -7.06
N ASP A 511 -17.01 -12.12 -6.96
CA ASP A 511 -17.90 -13.26 -6.85
C ASP A 511 -17.73 -14.27 -8.01
N SER A 512 -17.34 -13.78 -9.19
CA SER A 512 -17.13 -14.61 -10.39
C SER A 512 -16.06 -15.70 -10.24
N ALA A 513 -15.17 -15.59 -9.26
CA ALA A 513 -14.15 -16.60 -8.98
C ALA A 513 -14.61 -17.67 -7.97
N LEU A 514 -15.67 -17.42 -7.19
CA LEU A 514 -16.02 -18.25 -6.03
C LEU A 514 -16.41 -19.70 -6.38
N TRP A 515 -16.93 -19.94 -7.58
CA TRP A 515 -17.25 -21.29 -8.03
C TRP A 515 -16.01 -22.20 -8.09
N LEU A 516 -14.80 -21.65 -8.24
CA LEU A 516 -13.55 -22.42 -8.27
C LEU A 516 -13.34 -23.15 -6.94
N ALA A 517 -13.70 -22.52 -5.82
CA ALA A 517 -13.56 -23.08 -4.48
C ALA A 517 -14.76 -23.94 -4.04
N SER A 518 -15.76 -24.14 -4.92
CA SER A 518 -16.91 -24.99 -4.64
C SER A 518 -16.50 -26.45 -4.43
N THR A 519 -17.06 -27.07 -3.39
CA THR A 519 -16.95 -28.52 -3.17
C THR A 519 -17.84 -29.31 -4.14
N ALA A 520 -18.94 -28.71 -4.63
CA ALA A 520 -19.80 -29.28 -5.65
C ALA A 520 -19.24 -29.06 -7.06
N THR A 521 -19.53 -30.00 -7.97
CA THR A 521 -19.23 -29.87 -9.39
C THR A 521 -19.95 -28.65 -9.97
N ALA A 522 -19.19 -27.75 -10.58
CA ALA A 522 -19.77 -26.56 -11.21
C ALA A 522 -20.69 -26.92 -12.39
N PRO A 523 -21.79 -26.19 -12.60
CA PRO A 523 -22.64 -26.38 -13.77
C PRO A 523 -21.84 -26.28 -15.08
N SER A 524 -22.18 -27.11 -16.06
CA SER A 524 -21.48 -27.15 -17.36
C SER A 524 -21.46 -25.79 -18.06
N ALA A 525 -22.51 -24.99 -17.91
CA ALA A 525 -22.59 -23.62 -18.43
C ALA A 525 -21.54 -22.68 -17.82
N VAL A 526 -21.27 -22.79 -16.51
CA VAL A 526 -20.25 -21.99 -15.81
C VAL A 526 -18.86 -22.34 -16.32
N VAL A 527 -18.54 -23.64 -16.42
CA VAL A 527 -17.24 -24.09 -16.94
C VAL A 527 -17.07 -23.70 -18.42
N ALA A 528 -18.15 -23.78 -19.22
CA ALA A 528 -18.12 -23.36 -20.62
C ALA A 528 -17.90 -21.84 -20.77
N ALA A 529 -18.53 -21.02 -19.92
CA ALA A 529 -18.30 -19.59 -19.87
C ALA A 529 -16.86 -19.26 -19.46
N TRP A 530 -16.34 -19.93 -18.43
CA TRP A 530 -14.95 -19.80 -17.99
C TRP A 530 -13.94 -20.15 -19.10
N ARG A 531 -14.18 -21.23 -19.87
CA ARG A 531 -13.31 -21.59 -21.00
C ARG A 531 -13.24 -20.51 -22.08
N LYS A 532 -14.35 -19.82 -22.32
CA LYS A 532 -14.47 -18.72 -23.31
C LYS A 532 -13.95 -17.38 -22.79
N ALA A 533 -13.88 -17.19 -21.47
CA ALA A 533 -13.42 -15.97 -20.85
C ALA A 533 -11.92 -15.71 -21.13
N PRO A 534 -11.47 -14.45 -21.15
CA PRO A 534 -10.06 -14.11 -21.14
C PRO A 534 -9.46 -14.57 -19.80
N ARG A 535 -8.58 -15.58 -19.84
CA ARG A 535 -7.96 -16.20 -18.67
C ARG A 535 -6.46 -15.94 -18.61
N TYR A 536 -5.99 -15.65 -17.40
CA TYR A 536 -4.63 -15.26 -17.11
C TYR A 536 -3.99 -16.26 -16.13
N SER A 537 -2.68 -16.44 -16.25
CA SER A 537 -1.84 -17.09 -15.25
C SER A 537 -1.13 -16.04 -14.40
N MET A 538 -0.58 -16.43 -13.25
CA MET A 538 0.21 -15.49 -12.44
C MET A 538 1.44 -14.96 -13.18
N ALA A 539 2.06 -15.76 -14.04
CA ALA A 539 3.13 -15.30 -14.93
C ALA A 539 2.66 -14.14 -15.83
N MET A 540 1.47 -14.26 -16.42
CA MET A 540 0.88 -13.19 -17.23
C MET A 540 0.54 -11.96 -16.39
N LEU A 541 0.02 -12.15 -15.17
CA LEU A 541 -0.32 -11.04 -14.27
C LEU A 541 0.92 -10.24 -13.84
N LEU A 542 2.05 -10.89 -13.58
CA LEU A 542 3.30 -10.19 -13.28
C LEU A 542 3.75 -9.26 -14.43
N GLU A 543 3.46 -9.63 -15.69
CA GLU A 543 3.85 -8.86 -16.87
C GLU A 543 2.80 -7.82 -17.32
N GLN A 544 1.53 -8.03 -16.97
CA GLN A 544 0.40 -7.28 -17.55
C GLN A 544 -0.38 -6.45 -16.54
N ALA A 545 -0.04 -6.55 -15.25
CA ALA A 545 -0.64 -5.72 -14.22
C ALA A 545 -0.50 -4.24 -14.55
N ASP A 546 -1.55 -3.48 -14.26
CA ASP A 546 -1.57 -2.04 -14.37
C ASP A 546 -1.23 -1.42 -13.01
N PRO A 547 0.01 -0.93 -12.80
CA PRO A 547 0.41 -0.36 -11.53
C PRO A 547 -0.37 0.92 -11.18
N VAL A 548 -0.81 1.69 -12.18
CA VAL A 548 -1.60 2.92 -11.94
C VAL A 548 -2.97 2.56 -11.37
N ALA A 549 -3.62 1.54 -11.94
CA ALA A 549 -4.91 1.07 -11.42
C ALA A 549 -4.80 0.41 -10.03
N LEU A 550 -3.65 -0.20 -9.68
CA LEU A 550 -3.40 -0.70 -8.33
C LEU A 550 -3.20 0.44 -7.31
N ILE A 551 -2.53 1.52 -7.71
CA ILE A 551 -2.43 2.75 -6.91
C ILE A 551 -3.82 3.36 -6.70
N GLU A 552 -4.59 3.52 -7.79
CA GLU A 552 -5.95 4.05 -7.78
C GLU A 552 -6.85 3.31 -6.78
N HIS A 553 -6.81 1.97 -6.77
CA HIS A 553 -7.60 1.20 -5.81
C HIS A 553 -7.25 1.51 -4.36
N ARG A 554 -5.96 1.66 -4.01
CA ARG A 554 -5.55 2.02 -2.65
C ARG A 554 -6.01 3.44 -2.27
N GLU A 555 -6.00 4.38 -3.21
CA GLU A 555 -6.57 5.70 -2.95
C GLU A 555 -8.09 5.66 -2.77
N VAL A 556 -8.80 4.86 -3.57
CA VAL A 556 -10.24 4.62 -3.40
C VAL A 556 -10.53 4.08 -2.01
N VAL A 557 -9.78 3.08 -1.53
CA VAL A 557 -9.95 2.57 -0.16
C VAL A 557 -9.68 3.67 0.89
N SER A 558 -8.64 4.48 0.68
CA SER A 558 -8.33 5.64 1.55
C SER A 558 -9.48 6.66 1.56
N ALA A 559 -10.14 6.87 0.42
CA ALA A 559 -11.32 7.72 0.31
C ALA A 559 -12.49 7.19 1.14
N PHE A 560 -12.80 5.89 1.06
CA PHE A 560 -13.82 5.28 1.93
C PHE A 560 -13.50 5.49 3.42
N LEU A 561 -12.25 5.28 3.83
CA LEU A 561 -11.81 5.42 5.22
C LEU A 561 -11.93 6.86 5.74
N GLN A 562 -11.38 7.82 4.99
CA GLN A 562 -11.37 9.23 5.39
C GLN A 562 -12.79 9.81 5.38
N THR A 563 -13.58 9.51 4.34
CA THR A 563 -14.95 9.99 4.25
C THR A 563 -15.87 9.37 5.31
N ALA A 564 -15.65 8.12 5.74
CA ALA A 564 -16.36 7.56 6.88
C ALA A 564 -16.10 8.37 8.16
N GLY A 565 -14.86 8.85 8.36
CA GLY A 565 -14.50 9.78 9.42
C GLY A 565 -15.26 11.12 9.34
N VAL A 566 -15.36 11.70 8.14
CA VAL A 566 -16.15 12.92 7.89
C VAL A 566 -17.62 12.71 8.21
N VAL A 567 -18.22 11.62 7.74
CA VAL A 567 -19.63 11.29 8.03
C VAL A 567 -19.84 11.13 9.53
N ALA A 568 -18.90 10.52 10.26
CA ALA A 568 -18.97 10.41 11.71
C ALA A 568 -18.91 11.79 12.40
N ALA A 569 -18.03 12.69 11.94
CA ALA A 569 -17.93 14.06 12.44
C ALA A 569 -19.23 14.86 12.21
N ILE A 570 -19.80 14.78 11.00
CA ILE A 570 -21.10 15.40 10.66
C ILE A 570 -22.21 14.84 11.56
N ARG A 571 -22.23 13.54 11.86
CA ARG A 571 -23.21 12.93 12.76
C ARG A 571 -23.07 13.38 14.22
N ARG A 572 -21.87 13.73 14.67
CA ARG A 572 -21.65 14.30 16.00
C ARG A 572 -21.94 15.80 16.06
N GLY A 573 -21.98 16.47 14.90
CA GLY A 573 -22.13 17.93 14.84
C GLY A 573 -20.81 18.66 15.10
N ASP A 574 -19.69 18.00 14.79
CA ASP A 574 -18.36 18.59 14.94
C ASP A 574 -18.15 19.69 13.88
N ASP A 575 -17.58 20.83 14.28
CA ASP A 575 -17.20 21.93 13.39
C ASP A 575 -15.70 21.88 13.13
N HIS A 576 -15.30 21.00 12.21
CA HIS A 576 -13.93 20.89 11.74
C HIS A 576 -13.84 21.24 10.25
N PRO A 577 -12.75 21.91 9.82
CA PRO A 577 -12.47 22.03 8.39
C PRO A 577 -12.30 20.65 7.77
N LEU A 578 -12.58 20.55 6.47
CA LEU A 578 -12.52 19.29 5.74
C LEU A 578 -11.08 18.83 5.46
N GLU A 579 -10.18 19.79 5.27
CA GLU A 579 -8.80 19.59 4.85
C GLU A 579 -8.00 18.65 5.78
N PRO A 580 -8.10 18.76 7.13
CA PRO A 580 -7.41 17.83 8.02
C PRO A 580 -8.04 16.43 8.07
N LEU A 581 -9.31 16.28 7.69
CA LEU A 581 -10.04 15.01 7.75
C LEU A 581 -9.87 14.17 6.49
N VAL A 582 -9.72 14.82 5.33
CA VAL A 582 -9.62 14.16 4.04
C VAL A 582 -8.36 14.63 3.33
N GLY A 583 -7.41 13.71 3.16
CA GLY A 583 -6.18 13.97 2.43
C GLY A 583 -6.43 14.25 0.95
N HIS A 584 -5.40 14.68 0.23
CA HIS A 584 -5.48 14.85 -1.21
C HIS A 584 -5.32 13.50 -1.92
N TYR A 585 -6.00 13.33 -3.06
CA TYR A 585 -5.89 12.14 -3.89
C TYR A 585 -5.21 12.48 -5.21
N THR A 586 -4.60 11.48 -5.83
CA THR A 586 -3.95 11.64 -7.14
C THR A 586 -4.81 11.12 -8.29
N THR A 587 -5.94 10.48 -7.97
CA THR A 587 -6.83 9.83 -8.93
C THR A 587 -8.25 10.35 -8.85
N THR A 588 -8.88 10.55 -10.01
CA THR A 588 -10.28 10.98 -10.11
C THR A 588 -11.22 9.96 -9.45
N ALA A 589 -10.92 8.66 -9.53
CA ALA A 589 -11.73 7.61 -8.92
C ALA A 589 -11.84 7.74 -7.39
N ALA A 590 -10.77 8.14 -6.70
CA ALA A 590 -10.78 8.34 -5.25
C ALA A 590 -11.63 9.56 -4.85
N TYR A 591 -11.53 10.68 -5.58
CA TYR A 591 -12.41 11.83 -5.40
C TYR A 591 -13.89 11.48 -5.60
N LEU A 592 -14.20 10.73 -6.67
CA LEU A 592 -15.57 10.28 -6.94
C LEU A 592 -16.08 9.30 -5.88
N ALA A 593 -15.23 8.41 -5.36
CA ALA A 593 -15.58 7.51 -4.27
C ALA A 593 -15.93 8.29 -2.98
N ALA A 594 -15.10 9.28 -2.61
CA ALA A 594 -15.36 10.15 -1.46
C ALA A 594 -16.67 10.95 -1.62
N ALA A 595 -16.85 11.62 -2.75
CA ALA A 595 -18.06 12.38 -3.03
C ALA A 595 -19.31 11.47 -3.03
N GLY A 596 -19.22 10.30 -3.64
CA GLY A 596 -20.31 9.31 -3.69
C GLY A 596 -20.74 8.83 -2.31
N GLN A 597 -19.80 8.65 -1.36
CA GLN A 597 -20.13 8.31 0.03
C GLN A 597 -20.90 9.43 0.75
N LEU A 598 -20.51 10.69 0.54
CA LEU A 598 -21.20 11.85 1.09
C LEU A 598 -22.60 12.03 0.46
N GLU A 599 -22.71 11.84 -0.86
CA GLU A 599 -24.00 11.85 -1.58
C GLU A 599 -24.92 10.72 -1.08
N ALA A 600 -24.39 9.52 -0.86
CA ALA A 600 -25.14 8.39 -0.31
C ALA A 600 -25.66 8.67 1.11
N TYR A 601 -24.84 9.33 1.96
CA TYR A 601 -25.31 9.81 3.27
C TYR A 601 -26.40 10.87 3.13
N ALA A 602 -26.26 11.80 2.18
CA ALA A 602 -27.21 12.88 1.92
C ALA A 602 -28.52 12.44 1.24
N SER A 603 -28.58 11.22 0.73
CA SER A 603 -29.74 10.64 0.06
C SER A 603 -30.72 9.95 1.03
N ARG A 604 -30.39 9.89 2.32
CA ARG A 604 -31.26 9.28 3.34
C ARG A 604 -32.55 10.10 3.53
N PRO A 605 -33.66 9.48 3.96
CA PRO A 605 -34.89 10.21 4.28
C PRO A 605 -34.65 11.33 5.30
N VAL A 606 -35.34 12.45 5.11
CA VAL A 606 -35.29 13.61 6.00
C VAL A 606 -36.56 13.62 6.83
N ASP A 607 -36.40 13.63 8.15
CA ASP A 607 -37.45 13.58 9.15
C ASP A 607 -37.50 14.84 10.04
N ARG A 608 -36.41 15.60 10.12
CA ARG A 608 -36.26 16.77 11.00
C ARG A 608 -35.30 17.80 10.41
N PRO A 609 -35.37 19.09 10.80
CA PRO A 609 -34.47 20.11 10.27
C PRO A 609 -32.99 19.74 10.44
N ALA A 610 -32.61 19.22 11.61
CA ALA A 610 -31.24 18.81 11.89
C ALA A 610 -30.73 17.66 10.98
N SER A 611 -31.58 16.76 10.49
CA SER A 611 -31.13 15.74 9.53
C SER A 611 -30.89 16.35 8.16
N ALA A 612 -31.76 17.27 7.70
CA ALA A 612 -31.54 18.03 6.48
C ALA A 612 -30.23 18.85 6.50
N LEU A 613 -29.92 19.52 7.62
CA LEU A 613 -28.68 20.30 7.76
C LEU A 613 -27.42 19.43 7.75
N ARG A 614 -27.45 18.25 8.37
CA ARG A 614 -26.34 17.29 8.27
C ARG A 614 -26.13 16.80 6.83
N GLN A 615 -27.21 16.60 6.07
CA GLN A 615 -27.12 16.25 4.65
C GLN A 615 -26.59 17.42 3.82
N ALA A 616 -26.97 18.66 4.14
CA ALA A 616 -26.41 19.86 3.52
C ALA A 616 -24.90 19.95 3.73
N ARG A 617 -24.42 19.74 4.97
CA ARG A 617 -22.98 19.68 5.30
C ARG A 617 -22.26 18.61 4.47
N ALA A 618 -22.82 17.40 4.36
CA ALA A 618 -22.21 16.33 3.56
C ALA A 618 -22.09 16.69 2.07
N LEU A 619 -23.14 17.25 1.47
CA LEU A 619 -23.12 17.71 0.07
C LEU A 619 -22.14 18.87 -0.14
N TRP A 620 -22.06 19.80 0.82
CA TRP A 620 -21.09 20.89 0.78
C TRP A 620 -19.66 20.37 0.83
N CYS A 621 -19.35 19.43 1.74
CA CYS A 621 -18.06 18.76 1.79
C CYS A 621 -17.74 18.07 0.46
N ALA A 622 -18.71 17.40 -0.17
CA ALA A 622 -18.52 16.76 -1.47
C ALA A 622 -18.17 17.80 -2.56
N GLY A 623 -18.86 18.94 -2.57
CA GLY A 623 -18.56 20.05 -3.47
C GLY A 623 -17.15 20.62 -3.26
N GLN A 624 -16.72 20.80 -2.00
CA GLN A 624 -15.36 21.26 -1.67
C GLN A 624 -14.28 20.26 -2.12
N LEU A 625 -14.53 18.95 -2.01
CA LEU A 625 -13.59 17.94 -2.53
C LEU A 625 -13.40 18.08 -4.04
N MET A 626 -14.47 18.34 -4.80
CA MET A 626 -14.39 18.51 -6.25
C MET A 626 -13.67 19.81 -6.66
N GLN A 627 -13.71 20.84 -5.82
CA GLN A 627 -13.06 22.13 -6.10
C GLN A 627 -11.58 22.19 -5.70
N ARG A 628 -10.99 21.07 -5.26
CA ARG A 628 -9.59 21.09 -4.84
C ARG A 628 -8.66 21.44 -6.01
N PRO A 629 -7.64 22.29 -5.79
CA PRO A 629 -6.75 22.74 -6.87
C PRO A 629 -5.99 21.62 -7.59
N ASP A 630 -5.75 20.51 -6.89
CA ASP A 630 -5.00 19.35 -7.36
C ASP A 630 -5.89 18.22 -7.88
N GLN A 631 -7.19 18.48 -8.05
CA GLN A 631 -8.09 17.52 -8.68
C GLN A 631 -7.58 17.21 -10.12
N PRO A 632 -7.46 15.93 -10.53
CA PRO A 632 -6.80 15.56 -11.79
C PRO A 632 -7.49 16.02 -13.11
N ASP A 633 -8.78 16.32 -13.05
CA ASP A 633 -9.66 16.85 -14.11
C ASP A 633 -10.55 18.01 -13.58
N PRO A 634 -9.98 19.22 -13.37
CA PRO A 634 -10.67 20.33 -12.72
C PRO A 634 -11.92 20.80 -13.47
N ALA A 635 -11.95 20.65 -14.80
CA ALA A 635 -13.06 21.10 -15.63
C ALA A 635 -14.32 20.26 -15.38
N ALA A 636 -14.18 18.92 -15.37
CA ALA A 636 -15.30 18.04 -15.04
C ALA A 636 -15.72 18.20 -13.56
N ALA A 637 -14.74 18.38 -12.67
CA ALA A 637 -14.99 18.53 -11.24
C ALA A 637 -15.76 19.81 -10.89
N TYR A 638 -15.50 20.92 -11.59
CA TYR A 638 -16.19 22.19 -11.36
C TYR A 638 -17.71 22.09 -11.56
N ALA A 639 -18.15 21.50 -12.68
CA ALA A 639 -19.58 21.31 -12.95
C ALA A 639 -20.26 20.40 -11.91
N GLN A 640 -19.56 19.36 -11.46
CA GLN A 640 -20.04 18.49 -10.39
C GLN A 640 -20.14 19.22 -9.05
N ALA A 641 -19.17 20.08 -8.73
CA ALA A 641 -19.16 20.88 -7.51
C ALA A 641 -20.38 21.81 -7.43
N GLU A 642 -20.70 22.54 -8.51
CA GLU A 642 -21.86 23.44 -8.55
C GLU A 642 -23.17 22.68 -8.27
N ARG A 643 -23.35 21.50 -8.89
CA ARG A 643 -24.51 20.64 -8.63
C ARG A 643 -24.60 20.24 -7.16
N LEU A 644 -23.48 19.83 -6.56
CA LEU A 644 -23.41 19.40 -5.16
C LEU A 644 -23.71 20.56 -4.20
N MET A 645 -23.16 21.74 -4.46
CA MET A 645 -23.40 22.93 -3.64
C MET A 645 -24.85 23.41 -3.76
N ALA A 646 -25.43 23.42 -4.96
CA ALA A 646 -26.85 23.72 -5.15
C ALA A 646 -27.75 22.74 -4.38
N ALA A 647 -27.43 21.44 -4.42
CA ALA A 647 -28.14 20.43 -3.63
C ALA A 647 -27.97 20.65 -2.11
N ALA A 648 -26.80 21.12 -1.65
CA ALA A 648 -26.60 21.49 -0.26
C ALA A 648 -27.52 22.65 0.16
N PHE A 649 -27.63 23.72 -0.64
CA PHE A 649 -28.56 24.82 -0.38
C PHE A 649 -30.02 24.36 -0.38
N ALA A 650 -30.41 23.47 -1.29
CA ALA A 650 -31.75 22.88 -1.29
C ALA A 650 -32.05 22.14 0.02
N ARG A 651 -31.07 21.44 0.60
CA ARG A 651 -31.24 20.79 1.91
C ARG A 651 -31.37 21.79 3.06
N VAL A 652 -30.69 22.94 3.01
CA VAL A 652 -30.92 24.04 3.98
C VAL A 652 -32.34 24.59 3.84
N ALA A 653 -32.84 24.78 2.62
CA ALA A 653 -34.22 25.19 2.38
C ALA A 653 -35.23 24.18 2.94
N THR A 654 -35.04 22.88 2.68
CA THR A 654 -35.87 21.81 3.29
C THR A 654 -35.84 21.85 4.82
N ALA A 655 -34.70 22.12 5.43
CA ALA A 655 -34.61 22.28 6.89
C ALA A 655 -35.52 23.40 7.40
N SER A 656 -35.53 24.52 6.66
CA SER A 656 -36.39 25.67 6.94
C SER A 656 -37.87 25.33 6.77
N GLU A 657 -38.25 24.69 5.66
CA GLU A 657 -39.63 24.27 5.40
C GLU A 657 -40.16 23.35 6.50
N ILE A 658 -39.38 22.36 6.94
CA ILE A 658 -39.76 21.46 8.04
C ILE A 658 -39.85 22.23 9.37
N GLY A 659 -38.92 23.15 9.62
CA GLY A 659 -38.90 23.96 10.84
C GLY A 659 -40.10 24.92 10.97
N PHE A 660 -40.65 25.36 9.83
CA PHE A 660 -41.75 26.32 9.76
C PHE A 660 -43.10 25.73 9.33
N ALA A 661 -43.19 24.41 9.09
CA ALA A 661 -44.43 23.71 8.74
C ALA A 661 -45.55 23.80 9.80
N THR A 662 -45.29 24.46 10.94
CA THR A 662 -46.20 24.63 12.08
C THR A 662 -46.89 26.00 12.15
N VAL A 663 -46.76 26.87 11.14
CA VAL A 663 -47.56 28.11 11.10
C VAL A 663 -48.99 27.78 10.67
N GLU A 664 -49.88 27.54 11.63
CA GLU A 664 -51.33 27.52 11.38
C GLU A 664 -51.79 28.92 10.98
N VAL A 665 -52.09 29.10 9.69
CA VAL A 665 -52.76 30.32 9.22
C VAL A 665 -54.21 30.26 9.65
N GLY A 666 -54.53 30.94 10.76
CA GLY A 666 -55.89 31.11 11.22
C GLY A 666 -56.73 31.86 10.18
N HIS A 667 -57.64 31.17 9.50
CA HIS A 667 -58.62 31.82 8.63
C HIS A 667 -59.75 32.41 9.47
N THR A 668 -59.64 33.70 9.82
CA THR A 668 -60.80 34.45 10.32
C THR A 668 -61.81 34.65 9.19
N ARG A 669 -62.99 34.01 9.31
CA ARG A 669 -64.09 34.11 8.33
C ARG A 669 -64.78 35.48 8.28
N ASP A 670 -64.42 36.40 9.17
CA ASP A 670 -65.12 37.69 9.36
C ASP A 670 -64.49 38.89 8.64
N CYS A 671 -63.40 38.72 7.88
CA CYS A 671 -62.81 39.85 7.15
C CYS A 671 -63.55 40.11 5.82
N ARG A 672 -64.49 41.05 5.82
CA ARG A 672 -65.17 41.51 4.59
C ARG A 672 -64.43 42.68 3.96
N LEU A 673 -63.49 42.39 3.07
CA LEU A 673 -62.84 43.41 2.22
C LEU A 673 -63.85 43.98 1.21
N ARG A 674 -63.97 45.32 1.12
CA ARG A 674 -64.87 46.00 0.16
C ARG A 674 -64.14 46.28 -1.13
N ALA A 675 -64.79 46.18 -2.29
CA ALA A 675 -64.18 46.53 -3.57
C ALA A 675 -63.78 48.02 -3.63
N GLY A 676 -62.57 48.32 -4.11
CA GLY A 676 -62.01 49.67 -4.16
C GLY A 676 -61.35 50.14 -2.87
N GLN A 677 -61.32 49.31 -1.81
CA GLN A 677 -60.60 49.58 -0.57
C GLN A 677 -59.10 49.54 -0.81
N ALA A 678 -58.38 50.57 -0.34
CA ALA A 678 -56.93 50.62 -0.33
C ALA A 678 -56.43 50.47 1.12
N ILE A 679 -55.40 49.66 1.31
CA ILE A 679 -54.72 49.44 2.59
C ILE A 679 -53.25 49.75 2.34
N GLU A 680 -52.68 50.66 3.12
CA GLU A 680 -51.25 50.95 3.14
C GLU A 680 -50.66 50.42 4.45
N ALA A 681 -49.56 49.70 4.33
CA ALA A 681 -48.75 49.23 5.45
C ALA A 681 -47.38 49.88 5.36
N THR A 682 -46.88 50.37 6.49
CA THR A 682 -45.58 51.02 6.62
C THR A 682 -44.74 50.32 7.68
N ALA A 683 -43.43 50.19 7.46
CA ALA A 683 -42.51 49.59 8.42
C ALA A 683 -41.14 50.30 8.45
N PRO A 684 -40.50 50.41 9.63
CA PRO A 684 -39.12 50.88 9.75
C PRO A 684 -38.12 49.89 9.14
N VAL A 685 -36.88 50.32 8.88
CA VAL A 685 -35.79 49.42 8.47
C VAL A 685 -35.04 48.88 9.68
N ARG A 686 -34.52 47.65 9.55
CA ARG A 686 -33.71 46.98 10.56
C ARG A 686 -32.23 47.34 10.37
N LEU A 687 -31.57 47.75 11.45
CA LEU A 687 -30.10 47.86 11.54
C LEU A 687 -29.57 46.88 12.59
N ASP A 688 -28.62 46.05 12.19
CA ASP A 688 -27.97 45.08 13.07
C ASP A 688 -26.79 45.72 13.79
N LEU A 689 -26.83 45.73 15.13
CA LEU A 689 -25.75 46.25 15.98
C LEU A 689 -24.75 45.16 16.35
N ALA A 690 -25.25 43.93 16.57
CA ALA A 690 -24.42 42.76 16.85
C ALA A 690 -25.14 41.47 16.45
N GLY A 691 -24.38 40.46 16.02
CA GLY A 691 -24.90 39.12 15.76
C GLY A 691 -25.59 38.92 14.42
N GLY A 692 -25.45 39.83 13.45
CA GLY A 692 -26.27 39.86 12.21
C GLY A 692 -26.24 38.64 11.27
N TRP A 693 -25.37 37.65 11.49
CA TRP A 693 -25.41 36.36 10.75
C TRP A 693 -25.91 35.18 11.60
N THR A 694 -26.17 35.40 12.89
CA THR A 694 -26.57 34.33 13.80
C THR A 694 -28.02 33.90 13.62
N ASP A 695 -28.88 34.74 13.04
CA ASP A 695 -30.29 34.45 12.72
C ASP A 695 -30.50 33.84 11.32
N THR A 696 -29.43 33.61 10.57
CA THR A 696 -29.52 33.05 9.20
C THR A 696 -29.27 31.53 9.22
N PRO A 697 -30.14 30.70 8.62
CA PRO A 697 -29.85 29.29 8.39
C PRO A 697 -28.57 29.08 7.56
N PRO A 698 -27.75 28.06 7.85
CA PRO A 698 -28.01 26.96 8.78
C PRO A 698 -27.68 27.28 10.25
N TYR A 699 -26.98 28.38 10.53
CA TYR A 699 -26.43 28.68 11.86
C TYR A 699 -27.51 28.74 12.94
N CYS A 700 -28.58 29.49 12.68
CA CYS A 700 -29.65 29.69 13.66
C CYS A 700 -30.37 28.40 14.06
N PHE A 701 -30.43 27.41 13.18
CA PHE A 701 -31.04 26.10 13.46
C PHE A 701 -30.13 25.16 14.25
N GLU A 702 -28.81 25.32 14.13
CA GLU A 702 -27.85 24.45 14.81
C GLU A 702 -27.39 25.00 16.16
N ARG A 703 -27.26 26.33 16.26
CA ARG A 703 -26.66 27.02 17.41
C ARG A 703 -27.62 27.98 18.12
N GLY A 704 -28.82 28.19 17.57
CA GLY A 704 -29.64 29.34 17.91
C GLY A 704 -29.14 30.62 17.24
N GLY A 705 -29.92 31.70 17.35
CA GLY A 705 -29.58 32.99 16.79
C GLY A 705 -30.00 34.12 17.71
N HIS A 706 -29.12 35.09 17.91
CA HIS A 706 -29.38 36.27 18.73
C HIS A 706 -28.81 37.50 18.02
N VAL A 707 -29.70 38.29 17.44
CA VAL A 707 -29.33 39.57 16.85
C VAL A 707 -29.79 40.69 17.75
N VAL A 708 -28.85 41.54 18.16
CA VAL A 708 -29.17 42.83 18.75
C VAL A 708 -29.36 43.80 17.60
N ASN A 709 -30.59 44.22 17.38
CA ASN A 709 -30.96 45.13 16.31
C ASN A 709 -31.81 46.30 16.81
N VAL A 710 -31.93 47.32 15.98
CA VAL A 710 -32.81 48.47 16.19
C VAL A 710 -33.64 48.71 14.93
N ALA A 711 -34.88 49.16 15.14
CA ALA A 711 -35.76 49.64 14.08
C ALA A 711 -35.51 51.15 13.90
N ILE A 712 -35.31 51.58 12.66
CA ILE A 712 -34.95 52.97 12.34
C ILE A 712 -35.91 53.53 11.28
N ASP A 713 -36.47 54.69 11.58
CA ASP A 713 -37.14 55.55 10.62
C ASP A 713 -36.11 56.44 9.93
N LEU A 714 -36.29 56.65 8.62
CA LEU A 714 -35.42 57.53 7.84
C LEU A 714 -36.12 58.89 7.73
N GLU A 715 -35.44 59.94 8.20
CA GLU A 715 -35.99 61.30 8.23
C GLU A 715 -37.29 61.45 9.04
N GLY A 716 -37.47 60.60 10.06
CA GLY A 716 -38.66 60.59 10.91
C GLY A 716 -39.85 59.82 10.33
N GLU A 717 -39.67 59.15 9.20
CA GLU A 717 -40.70 58.39 8.50
C GLU A 717 -40.30 56.92 8.26
N PRO A 718 -41.23 55.95 8.37
CA PRO A 718 -40.95 54.57 7.99
C PRO A 718 -40.75 54.45 6.47
N PRO A 719 -39.58 53.96 6.01
CA PRO A 719 -39.23 54.00 4.59
C PRO A 719 -39.80 52.83 3.78
N VAL A 720 -40.15 51.69 4.40
CA VAL A 720 -40.76 50.55 3.71
C VAL A 720 -42.27 50.76 3.67
N ARG A 721 -42.83 50.92 2.47
CA ARG A 721 -44.27 51.14 2.26
C ARG A 721 -44.80 50.13 1.25
N ALA A 722 -45.94 49.52 1.56
CA ALA A 722 -46.65 48.59 0.68
C ALA A 722 -48.13 48.92 0.66
N SER A 723 -48.71 49.03 -0.54
CA SER A 723 -50.14 49.32 -0.71
C SER A 723 -50.83 48.20 -1.47
N VAL A 724 -51.96 47.72 -0.94
CA VAL A 724 -52.85 46.79 -1.63
C VAL A 724 -54.20 47.46 -1.87
N ARG A 725 -54.77 47.26 -3.05
CA ARG A 725 -56.10 47.74 -3.40
C ARG A 725 -56.97 46.60 -3.89
N THR A 726 -58.17 46.48 -3.36
CA THR A 726 -59.14 45.49 -3.83
C THR A 726 -59.74 45.91 -5.16
N LEU A 727 -59.77 44.99 -6.10
CA LEU A 727 -60.45 45.16 -7.38
C LEU A 727 -61.91 44.74 -7.27
N ARG A 728 -62.74 45.23 -8.19
CA ARG A 728 -64.12 44.73 -8.36
C ARG A 728 -64.14 43.36 -9.05
N GLU A 729 -63.11 43.07 -9.84
CA GLU A 729 -62.94 41.81 -10.56
C GLU A 729 -62.15 40.82 -9.70
N PRO A 730 -62.47 39.51 -9.72
CA PRO A 730 -61.72 38.50 -8.99
C PRO A 730 -60.43 38.14 -9.74
N LYS A 731 -59.47 39.07 -9.73
CA LYS A 731 -58.13 38.93 -10.33
C LYS A 731 -57.08 39.39 -9.31
N LEU A 732 -55.95 38.68 -9.27
CA LEU A 732 -54.77 39.10 -8.51
C LEU A 732 -53.90 40.03 -9.36
#